data_AF-A0AAF5I1U0-F1
#
_entry.id   AF-A0AAF5I1U0-F1
#
_cell.length_a   1.000
_cell.length_b   1.000
_cell.length_c   1.000
_cell.angle_alpha   90.00
_cell.angle_beta   90.00
_cell.angle_gamma   90.00
#
_symmetry.space_group_name_H-M   'P 1'
#
loop_
_entity.id
_entity.type
_entity.pdbx_description
1 polymer ?
#
loop_
_entity_poly.entity_id
_entity_poly.type
_entity_poly.pdbx_seq_one_letter_code
_entity_poly.pdbx_strand_id
1 'polypeptide(L)'
;MINDNSIDYIKKIDYETLFPLRGALFLPKAFKNSNKNLLATVESVMPILDIAILDAHKKYLSKWTKKRYWMKVKAFPISECEDQKTAAWSALKAIEWATIKNLHVSFGPSCDYALATINRILSFYEVPMFSNAGFTEFFHDKTLSYLTRIGIIMEKIEKLIGDLSQMYNWKKLQLHYQKNFWHTELLENSFCKIIMNDIYGRYSGKMNVQYSILTKSNYRDYLKANVGVEYGKEEMNPFNLDLLSVRPVVEEAIEDIQNKIFPNRKIQLIPFFNDTKCSDAIGPNYAVELYKQDKLDCIIGYAFVYSLATISRLSTQWKNGIPIISPIGLTSNLDNKTEYKYLTRITGSYKGVGSATSKIMKTINITNVLFLLHEPRLVRTQDIPYSECFHIIGSLIYELVNNNDFIKKQDSYDVIDETLHNITVYKEKLKKLSVKGNVLPSKESEFDHFRLTINKALPVIDIAIDDAVEQGYVPKGFLNVTTHDSRYWQDISLAERYAVQGVVQAYTENRLDVIFGFADFYSLATVAKVSPSLGDGVPVLTTAGMISQLGSKKIYPYLIRMQGSITQMADSVYQLVAYQDTTTRTIENMQTSAIRNRTIPSISTNLGYKNLFFIYNDKKRAVNKKLYLHKDGSGDSGETEISSYCYFSLYAIKSYFTSKNQHFKDVWKMSAPSLAFDEDNNVSQSDLKNWLKLGSTYANGMF
;
A
#
# COMPACT_ATOMS: atom_id res chain seq x y z
N MET A 1 -41.12 43.56 1.48
CA MET A 1 -40.14 44.66 1.62
C MET A 1 -38.77 44.11 1.27
N ILE A 2 -38.44 44.03 -0.01
CA ILE A 2 -37.08 43.70 -0.45
C ILE A 2 -36.38 45.05 -0.54
N ASN A 3 -35.46 45.32 0.38
CA ASN A 3 -34.78 46.60 0.48
C ASN A 3 -33.89 46.81 -0.75
N ASP A 4 -34.25 47.78 -1.59
CA ASP A 4 -33.61 48.24 -2.83
C ASP A 4 -32.24 48.94 -2.59
N ASN A 5 -31.52 48.55 -1.53
CA ASN A 5 -30.29 49.23 -1.08
C ASN A 5 -29.04 48.89 -1.92
N SER A 6 -29.15 48.10 -2.99
CA SER A 6 -28.00 47.74 -3.82
C SER A 6 -27.64 48.78 -4.89
N ILE A 7 -28.47 49.81 -5.10
CA ILE A 7 -28.26 50.77 -6.21
C ILE A 7 -27.27 51.90 -5.85
N ASP A 8 -27.05 52.21 -4.56
CA ASP A 8 -26.33 53.46 -4.20
C ASP A 8 -24.80 53.30 -4.05
N TYR A 9 -24.27 52.07 -3.99
CA TYR A 9 -22.82 51.87 -3.85
C TYR A 9 -22.02 52.26 -5.10
N ILE A 10 -22.64 52.27 -6.28
CA ILE A 10 -21.94 52.54 -7.55
C ILE A 10 -21.58 54.03 -7.70
N LYS A 11 -22.33 54.96 -7.08
CA LYS A 11 -22.13 56.41 -7.30
C LYS A 11 -20.97 57.04 -6.52
N LYS A 12 -20.29 56.32 -5.61
CA LYS A 12 -19.22 56.88 -4.74
C LYS A 12 -17.79 56.51 -5.13
N ILE A 13 -17.56 55.76 -6.21
CA ILE A 13 -16.21 55.37 -6.60
C ILE A 13 -15.58 56.49 -7.44
N ASP A 14 -14.57 57.16 -6.87
CA ASP A 14 -13.68 58.03 -7.66
C ASP A 14 -12.74 57.16 -8.51
N TYR A 15 -13.14 56.93 -9.75
CA TYR A 15 -12.42 56.07 -10.68
C TYR A 15 -10.98 56.58 -10.97
N GLU A 16 -10.73 57.89 -10.93
CA GLU A 16 -9.39 58.44 -11.24
C GLU A 16 -8.35 58.07 -10.16
N THR A 17 -8.76 58.01 -8.90
CA THR A 17 -7.91 57.61 -7.76
C THR A 17 -7.84 56.09 -7.57
N LEU A 18 -8.86 55.34 -8.00
CA LEU A 18 -8.87 53.88 -7.93
C LEU A 18 -7.79 53.23 -8.82
N PHE A 19 -7.54 53.79 -10.01
CA PHE A 19 -6.57 53.24 -10.95
C PHE A 19 -5.14 53.78 -10.70
N PRO A 20 -4.08 52.96 -10.83
CA PRO A 20 -4.13 51.59 -11.32
C PRO A 20 -4.48 50.58 -10.22
N LEU A 21 -5.32 49.61 -10.57
CA LEU A 21 -5.54 48.43 -9.75
C LEU A 21 -4.23 47.65 -9.62
N ARG A 22 -4.04 46.95 -8.51
CA ARG A 22 -2.84 46.14 -8.27
C ARG A 22 -3.18 44.66 -8.33
N GLY A 23 -2.50 43.94 -9.21
CA GLY A 23 -2.65 42.51 -9.40
C GLY A 23 -1.39 41.73 -9.00
N ALA A 24 -1.55 40.53 -8.48
CA ALA A 24 -0.45 39.60 -8.22
C ALA A 24 -0.49 38.42 -9.20
N LEU A 25 0.67 38.00 -9.72
CA LEU A 25 0.80 36.80 -10.55
C LEU A 25 1.67 35.75 -9.84
N PHE A 26 1.12 34.56 -9.63
CA PHE A 26 1.81 33.44 -8.98
C PHE A 26 2.13 32.36 -10.00
N LEU A 27 3.36 32.36 -10.53
CA LEU A 27 3.83 31.35 -11.47
C LEU A 27 5.32 31.06 -11.25
N PRO A 28 5.82 29.88 -11.66
CA PRO A 28 7.24 29.63 -11.63
C PRO A 28 7.99 30.50 -12.65
N LYS A 29 9.25 30.81 -12.34
CA LYS A 29 10.16 31.40 -13.32
C LYS A 29 10.64 30.34 -14.31
N ALA A 30 10.83 30.74 -15.56
CA ALA A 30 11.49 29.93 -16.57
C ALA A 30 12.94 29.66 -16.13
N PHE A 31 13.26 28.39 -15.85
CA PHE A 31 14.63 27.99 -15.62
C PHE A 31 15.33 27.82 -16.98
N LYS A 32 16.47 28.49 -17.20
CA LYS A 32 17.25 28.35 -18.44
C LYS A 32 17.72 26.90 -18.72
N ASN A 33 17.86 26.09 -17.67
CA ASN A 33 18.52 24.78 -17.74
C ASN A 33 17.66 23.58 -17.29
N SER A 34 16.35 23.73 -17.10
CA SER A 34 15.52 22.57 -16.75
C SER A 34 14.85 21.99 -18.00
N ASN A 35 15.00 20.67 -18.20
CA ASN A 35 14.18 19.90 -19.16
C ASN A 35 12.68 19.89 -18.78
N LYS A 36 12.27 20.60 -17.73
CA LYS A 36 10.87 20.76 -17.35
C LYS A 36 10.28 21.86 -18.24
N ASN A 37 9.77 21.49 -19.41
CA ASN A 37 8.98 22.36 -20.29
C ASN A 37 7.67 22.76 -19.57
N LEU A 38 7.76 23.72 -18.66
CA LEU A 38 6.60 24.34 -18.03
C LEU A 38 5.94 25.26 -19.08
N LEU A 39 4.71 24.97 -19.47
CA LEU A 39 3.96 25.78 -20.45
C LEU A 39 3.62 27.18 -19.89
N ALA A 40 3.35 27.28 -18.59
CA ALA A 40 3.01 28.53 -17.91
C ALA A 40 4.12 28.95 -16.93
N THR A 41 4.88 29.97 -17.31
CA THR A 41 5.90 30.63 -16.49
C THR A 41 5.61 32.12 -16.40
N VAL A 42 6.24 32.81 -15.46
CA VAL A 42 6.16 34.28 -15.37
C VAL A 42 6.52 34.91 -16.71
N GLU A 43 7.60 34.44 -17.34
CA GLU A 43 8.12 34.95 -18.60
C GLU A 43 7.20 34.66 -19.80
N SER A 44 6.46 33.54 -19.80
CA SER A 44 5.50 33.25 -20.87
C SER A 44 4.17 33.98 -20.70
N VAL A 45 3.73 34.20 -19.46
CA VAL A 45 2.39 34.75 -19.16
C VAL A 45 2.37 36.27 -19.02
N MET A 46 3.42 36.90 -18.49
CA MET A 46 3.45 38.36 -18.32
C MET A 46 3.19 39.14 -19.61
N PRO A 47 3.81 38.82 -20.77
CA PRO A 47 3.53 39.53 -22.02
C PRO A 47 2.08 39.40 -22.47
N ILE A 48 1.46 38.24 -22.23
CA ILE A 48 0.04 38.00 -22.54
C ILE A 48 -0.85 38.89 -21.66
N LEU A 49 -0.54 39.01 -20.36
CA LEU A 49 -1.26 39.90 -19.46
C LEU A 49 -1.11 41.37 -19.85
N ASP A 50 0.08 41.82 -20.25
CA ASP A 50 0.30 43.20 -20.68
C ASP A 50 -0.57 43.56 -21.90
N ILE A 51 -0.64 42.66 -22.89
CA ILE A 51 -1.53 42.83 -24.05
C ILE A 51 -2.99 42.81 -23.59
N ALA A 52 -3.39 41.86 -22.74
CA ALA A 52 -4.75 41.74 -22.25
C ALA A 52 -5.23 42.97 -21.45
N ILE A 53 -4.34 43.59 -20.66
CA ILE A 53 -4.63 44.83 -19.92
C ILE A 53 -4.95 45.97 -20.89
N LEU A 54 -4.14 46.16 -21.93
CA LEU A 54 -4.37 47.19 -22.95
C LEU A 54 -5.64 46.92 -23.76
N ASP A 55 -5.89 45.66 -24.11
CA ASP A 55 -7.07 45.25 -24.86
C ASP A 55 -8.36 45.46 -24.05
N ALA A 56 -8.33 45.14 -22.76
CA ALA A 56 -9.44 45.38 -21.84
C ALA A 56 -9.72 46.88 -21.66
N HIS A 57 -8.67 47.72 -21.61
CA HIS A 57 -8.84 49.17 -21.59
C HIS A 57 -9.57 49.67 -22.83
N LYS A 58 -9.08 49.29 -24.01
CA LYS A 58 -9.62 49.72 -25.29
C LYS A 58 -11.07 49.29 -25.49
N LYS A 59 -11.39 48.03 -25.17
CA LYS A 59 -12.71 47.44 -25.41
C LYS A 59 -13.75 47.81 -24.35
N TYR A 60 -13.34 47.86 -23.09
CA TYR A 60 -14.28 47.93 -21.98
C TYR A 60 -14.06 49.16 -21.10
N LEU A 61 -12.81 49.51 -20.74
CA LEU A 61 -12.57 50.49 -19.65
C LEU A 61 -12.31 51.93 -20.07
N SER A 62 -12.22 52.23 -21.37
CA SER A 62 -11.93 53.57 -21.91
C SER A 62 -12.93 54.65 -21.47
N LYS A 63 -14.15 54.26 -21.07
CA LYS A 63 -15.18 55.16 -20.53
C LYS A 63 -14.97 55.55 -19.06
N TRP A 64 -14.27 54.72 -18.28
CA TRP A 64 -14.09 54.94 -16.83
C TRP A 64 -12.71 55.47 -16.46
N THR A 65 -11.69 55.26 -17.31
CA THR A 65 -10.34 55.79 -17.05
C THR A 65 -9.58 56.08 -18.33
N LYS A 66 -8.79 57.15 -18.31
CA LYS A 66 -7.83 57.48 -19.39
C LYS A 66 -6.51 56.70 -19.27
N LYS A 67 -6.25 56.06 -18.12
CA LYS A 67 -5.01 55.30 -17.87
C LYS A 67 -5.05 53.98 -18.64
N ARG A 68 -4.34 53.90 -19.78
CA ARG A 68 -4.24 52.67 -20.60
C ARG A 68 -3.76 51.47 -19.78
N TYR A 69 -2.78 51.70 -18.89
CA TYR A 69 -2.35 50.74 -17.87
C TYR A 69 -3.19 50.92 -16.60
N TRP A 70 -4.46 50.52 -16.68
CA TRP A 70 -5.41 50.58 -15.56
C TRP A 70 -5.11 49.53 -14.48
N MET A 71 -4.29 48.52 -14.77
CA MET A 71 -3.85 47.52 -13.80
C MET A 71 -2.32 47.37 -13.87
N LYS A 72 -1.70 47.30 -12.69
CA LYS A 72 -0.28 46.98 -12.51
C LYS A 72 -0.16 45.59 -11.89
N VAL A 73 0.42 44.66 -12.64
CA VAL A 73 0.63 43.28 -12.17
C VAL A 73 2.08 43.12 -11.71
N LYS A 74 2.28 42.50 -10.55
CA LYS A 74 3.61 42.10 -10.08
C LYS A 74 3.67 40.58 -9.94
N ALA A 75 4.73 39.99 -10.46
CA ALA A 75 4.98 38.56 -10.33
C ALA A 75 5.59 38.22 -8.97
N PHE A 76 5.08 37.16 -8.35
CA PHE A 76 5.58 36.56 -7.12
C PHE A 76 5.93 35.11 -7.42
N PRO A 77 7.20 34.85 -7.80
CA PRO A 77 7.64 33.55 -8.26
C PRO A 77 7.43 32.47 -7.22
N ILE A 78 6.87 31.35 -7.66
CA ILE A 78 6.86 30.10 -6.88
C ILE A 78 7.94 29.16 -7.41
N SER A 79 8.47 28.29 -6.57
CA SER A 79 9.56 27.36 -6.90
C SER A 79 8.99 26.11 -7.59
N GLU A 80 8.28 25.29 -6.82
CA GLU A 80 7.69 24.02 -7.24
C GLU A 80 6.25 23.89 -6.72
N CYS A 81 5.48 22.99 -7.32
CA CYS A 81 4.07 22.78 -6.99
C CYS A 81 3.86 22.41 -5.50
N GLU A 82 4.84 21.73 -4.91
CA GLU A 82 4.79 21.18 -3.55
C GLU A 82 5.34 22.15 -2.49
N ASP A 83 6.01 23.23 -2.90
CA ASP A 83 6.63 24.17 -1.98
C ASP A 83 5.60 25.15 -1.41
N GLN A 84 4.77 24.62 -0.50
CA GLN A 84 3.73 25.39 0.18
C GLN A 84 4.32 26.54 1.00
N LYS A 85 5.55 26.41 1.50
CA LYS A 85 6.24 27.49 2.23
C LYS A 85 6.48 28.69 1.32
N THR A 86 7.06 28.45 0.14
CA THR A 86 7.30 29.53 -0.85
C THR A 86 5.98 30.07 -1.40
N ALA A 87 4.97 29.22 -1.60
CA ALA A 87 3.64 29.66 -2.02
C ALA A 87 2.99 30.58 -0.97
N ALA A 88 2.99 30.18 0.30
CA ALA A 88 2.45 30.98 1.40
C ALA A 88 3.21 32.31 1.54
N TRP A 89 4.54 32.27 1.53
CA TRP A 89 5.37 33.46 1.62
C TRP A 89 5.17 34.41 0.43
N SER A 90 4.95 33.86 -0.77
CA SER A 90 4.63 34.66 -1.96
C SER A 90 3.29 35.37 -1.83
N ALA A 91 2.27 34.69 -1.28
CA ALA A 91 0.96 35.30 -1.01
C ALA A 91 1.08 36.46 -0.02
N LEU A 92 1.80 36.26 1.10
CA LEU A 92 2.03 37.31 2.11
C LEU A 92 2.80 38.50 1.52
N LYS A 93 3.86 38.25 0.74
CA LYS A 93 4.60 39.31 0.04
C LYS A 93 3.75 40.09 -0.96
N ALA A 94 2.76 39.45 -1.58
CA ALA A 94 1.84 40.12 -2.49
C ALA A 94 0.93 41.11 -1.73
N ILE A 95 0.43 40.70 -0.57
CA ILE A 95 -0.36 41.54 0.33
C ILE A 95 0.47 42.72 0.84
N GLU A 96 1.72 42.48 1.26
CA GLU A 96 2.63 43.54 1.71
C GLU A 96 2.94 44.54 0.60
N TRP A 97 3.27 44.07 -0.61
CA TRP A 97 3.59 44.92 -1.74
C TRP A 97 2.44 45.84 -2.14
N ALA A 98 1.21 45.31 -2.12
CA ALA A 98 0.05 46.08 -2.47
C ALA A 98 -0.44 46.94 -1.30
N THR A 99 0.00 46.69 -0.06
CA THR A 99 -0.70 47.00 1.22
C THR A 99 -2.04 46.26 1.34
N ILE A 100 -2.41 45.83 2.56
CA ILE A 100 -3.56 44.96 2.84
C ILE A 100 -4.86 45.40 2.13
N LYS A 101 -5.10 46.71 1.99
CA LYS A 101 -6.32 47.26 1.38
C LYS A 101 -6.26 47.46 -0.14
N ASN A 102 -5.14 47.20 -0.82
CA ASN A 102 -5.02 47.51 -2.25
C ASN A 102 -4.50 46.36 -3.12
N LEU A 103 -4.45 45.11 -2.64
CA LEU A 103 -4.33 43.98 -3.58
C LEU A 103 -5.72 43.70 -4.14
N HIS A 104 -5.96 44.03 -5.40
CA HIS A 104 -7.31 44.03 -5.97
C HIS A 104 -7.65 42.73 -6.69
N VAL A 105 -6.64 41.98 -7.16
CA VAL A 105 -6.82 40.73 -7.90
C VAL A 105 -5.55 39.89 -7.87
N SER A 106 -5.69 38.58 -8.04
CA SER A 106 -4.59 37.66 -8.24
C SER A 106 -4.82 36.69 -9.40
N PHE A 107 -3.73 36.25 -10.03
CA PHE A 107 -3.69 35.34 -11.16
C PHE A 107 -2.78 34.15 -10.87
N GLY A 108 -3.22 32.95 -11.25
CA GLY A 108 -2.53 31.69 -10.96
C GLY A 108 -2.67 31.24 -9.50
N PRO A 109 -1.88 30.23 -9.08
CA PRO A 109 -0.98 29.40 -9.89
C PRO A 109 -1.71 28.28 -10.63
N SER A 110 -1.05 27.69 -11.62
CA SER A 110 -1.55 26.53 -12.40
C SER A 110 -1.36 25.17 -11.72
N CYS A 111 -1.02 25.16 -10.43
CA CYS A 111 -0.81 23.95 -9.63
C CYS A 111 -1.79 23.95 -8.45
N ASP A 112 -2.54 22.86 -8.26
CA ASP A 112 -3.59 22.75 -7.25
C ASP A 112 -3.08 22.91 -5.80
N TYR A 113 -1.88 22.41 -5.48
CA TYR A 113 -1.31 22.52 -4.13
C TYR A 113 -0.91 23.96 -3.78
N ALA A 114 -0.19 24.62 -4.68
CA ALA A 114 0.15 26.03 -4.52
C ALA A 114 -1.13 26.89 -4.54
N LEU A 115 -2.10 26.54 -5.38
CA LEU A 115 -3.40 27.21 -5.46
C LEU A 115 -4.15 27.13 -4.13
N ALA A 116 -4.23 25.94 -3.51
CA ALA A 116 -4.91 25.78 -2.22
C ALA A 116 -4.30 26.68 -1.14
N THR A 117 -2.97 26.70 -1.03
CA THR A 117 -2.26 27.52 -0.04
C THR A 117 -2.47 29.01 -0.28
N ILE A 118 -2.27 29.48 -1.52
CA ILE A 118 -2.38 30.91 -1.85
C ILE A 118 -3.84 31.36 -1.75
N ASN A 119 -4.80 30.55 -2.24
CA ASN A 119 -6.22 30.88 -2.20
C ASN A 119 -6.74 31.00 -0.77
N ARG A 120 -6.32 30.11 0.16
CA ARG A 120 -6.69 30.21 1.58
C ARG A 120 -6.23 31.53 2.20
N ILE A 121 -5.00 31.95 1.91
CA ILE A 121 -4.44 33.21 2.42
C ILE A 121 -5.17 34.39 1.78
N LEU A 122 -5.30 34.43 0.46
CA LEU A 122 -5.88 35.58 -0.26
C LEU A 122 -7.39 35.72 -0.08
N SER A 123 -8.13 34.61 0.06
CA SER A 123 -9.57 34.64 0.36
C SER A 123 -9.87 35.22 1.74
N PHE A 124 -8.97 35.04 2.72
CA PHE A 124 -9.09 35.70 4.04
C PHE A 124 -9.08 37.23 3.93
N TYR A 125 -8.36 37.78 2.94
CA TYR A 125 -8.31 39.21 2.64
C TYR A 125 -9.28 39.63 1.52
N GLU A 126 -10.24 38.77 1.17
CA GLU A 126 -11.26 39.01 0.13
C GLU A 126 -10.68 39.34 -1.25
N VAL A 127 -9.48 38.85 -1.58
CA VAL A 127 -8.83 39.12 -2.85
C VAL A 127 -9.31 38.12 -3.91
N PRO A 128 -9.98 38.58 -4.99
CA PRO A 128 -10.36 37.72 -6.11
C PRO A 128 -9.15 37.03 -6.74
N MET A 129 -9.30 35.73 -7.01
CA MET A 129 -8.26 34.92 -7.64
C MET A 129 -8.77 34.30 -8.93
N PHE A 130 -7.97 34.37 -9.99
CA PHE A 130 -8.26 33.72 -11.27
C PHE A 130 -7.17 32.69 -11.56
N SER A 131 -7.56 31.42 -11.69
CA SER A 131 -6.61 30.35 -12.00
C SER A 131 -7.17 29.39 -13.05
N ASN A 132 -6.31 28.81 -13.87
CA ASN A 132 -6.64 27.70 -14.75
C ASN A 132 -6.46 26.32 -14.10
N ALA A 133 -6.18 26.28 -12.80
CA ALA A 133 -6.07 25.07 -12.00
C ALA A 133 -7.28 24.92 -11.06
N GLY A 134 -7.15 24.02 -10.10
CA GLY A 134 -8.20 23.69 -9.15
C GLY A 134 -9.23 22.74 -9.75
N PHE A 135 -8.78 21.72 -10.47
CA PHE A 135 -9.68 20.77 -11.13
C PHE A 135 -10.32 19.78 -10.16
N THR A 136 -9.70 19.58 -9.00
CA THR A 136 -10.22 18.67 -7.99
C THR A 136 -11.49 19.19 -7.33
N GLU A 137 -12.23 18.26 -6.73
CA GLU A 137 -13.48 18.57 -6.04
C GLU A 137 -13.33 19.55 -4.86
N PHE A 138 -12.12 19.62 -4.30
CA PHE A 138 -11.75 20.54 -3.23
C PHE A 138 -12.09 22.01 -3.55
N PHE A 139 -12.10 22.39 -4.83
CA PHE A 139 -12.41 23.76 -5.27
C PHE A 139 -13.86 23.94 -5.76
N HIS A 140 -14.74 22.94 -5.58
CA HIS A 140 -16.18 23.10 -5.85
C HIS A 140 -16.87 23.92 -4.76
N ASP A 141 -16.46 23.74 -3.50
CA ASP A 141 -17.02 24.53 -2.41
C ASP A 141 -16.56 25.99 -2.53
N LYS A 142 -17.53 26.87 -2.75
CA LYS A 142 -17.33 28.31 -2.88
C LYS A 142 -17.63 29.07 -1.59
N THR A 143 -18.05 28.41 -0.51
CA THR A 143 -18.56 29.05 0.71
C THR A 143 -17.60 30.06 1.33
N LEU A 144 -16.28 29.91 1.10
CA LEU A 144 -15.24 30.82 1.61
C LEU A 144 -14.13 31.12 0.56
N SER A 145 -14.44 30.97 -0.73
CA SER A 145 -13.42 31.02 -1.78
C SER A 145 -13.69 32.14 -2.78
N TYR A 146 -12.73 33.05 -2.93
CA TYR A 146 -12.73 34.10 -3.96
C TYR A 146 -12.14 33.61 -5.31
N LEU A 147 -12.05 32.29 -5.49
CA LEU A 147 -11.46 31.65 -6.66
C LEU A 147 -12.45 31.53 -7.82
N THR A 148 -12.04 32.05 -8.98
CA THR A 148 -12.65 31.81 -10.28
C THR A 148 -11.73 30.92 -11.12
N ARG A 149 -12.23 29.73 -11.48
CA ARG A 149 -11.53 28.78 -12.34
C ARG A 149 -11.77 29.10 -13.82
N ILE A 150 -10.71 29.29 -14.60
CA ILE A 150 -10.74 29.64 -16.03
C ILE A 150 -10.17 28.46 -16.84
N GLY A 151 -11.00 27.78 -17.63
CA GLY A 151 -10.54 26.69 -18.50
C GLY A 151 -11.62 25.69 -18.85
N ILE A 152 -11.22 24.54 -19.42
CA ILE A 152 -12.13 23.41 -19.62
C ILE A 152 -12.54 22.89 -18.25
N ILE A 153 -13.82 23.05 -17.92
CA ILE A 153 -14.38 22.61 -16.63
C ILE A 153 -14.64 21.11 -16.73
N MET A 154 -14.01 20.29 -15.87
CA MET A 154 -14.15 18.82 -15.82
C MET A 154 -15.60 18.37 -15.80
N GLU A 155 -16.44 19.15 -15.12
CA GLU A 155 -17.88 18.98 -15.04
C GLU A 155 -18.56 18.82 -16.41
N LYS A 156 -18.02 19.44 -17.48
CA LYS A 156 -18.52 19.26 -18.85
C LYS A 156 -18.21 17.89 -19.44
N ILE A 157 -17.01 17.34 -19.20
CA ILE A 157 -16.62 16.00 -19.64
C ILE A 157 -17.46 14.97 -18.88
N GLU A 158 -17.61 15.15 -17.57
CA GLU A 158 -18.43 14.27 -16.72
C GLU A 158 -19.91 14.27 -17.15
N LYS A 159 -20.45 15.45 -17.49
CA LYS A 159 -21.82 15.59 -17.97
C LYS A 159 -22.00 14.88 -19.31
N LEU A 160 -21.04 15.04 -20.23
CA LEU A 160 -21.03 14.32 -21.50
C LEU A 160 -21.04 12.79 -21.30
N ILE A 161 -20.19 12.25 -20.41
CA ILE A 161 -20.16 10.80 -20.14
C ILE A 161 -21.48 10.33 -19.51
N GLY A 162 -22.10 11.14 -18.66
CA GLY A 162 -23.43 10.86 -18.11
C GLY A 162 -24.52 10.79 -19.16
N ASP A 163 -24.56 11.80 -20.02
CA ASP A 163 -25.53 11.90 -21.10
C ASP A 163 -25.37 10.72 -22.06
N LEU A 164 -24.13 10.34 -22.42
CA LEU A 164 -23.83 9.16 -23.24
C LEU A 164 -24.25 7.86 -22.55
N SER A 165 -23.92 7.69 -21.26
CA SER A 165 -24.28 6.50 -20.49
C SER A 165 -25.79 6.31 -20.40
N GLN A 166 -26.54 7.38 -20.17
CA GLN A 166 -28.00 7.34 -20.17
C GLN A 166 -28.56 7.05 -21.57
N MET A 167 -28.04 7.73 -22.60
CA MET A 167 -28.48 7.56 -23.98
C MET A 167 -28.29 6.12 -24.49
N TYR A 168 -27.22 5.45 -24.09
CA TYR A 168 -26.91 4.07 -24.50
C TYR A 168 -27.17 3.02 -23.40
N ASN A 169 -27.81 3.40 -22.29
CA ASN A 169 -28.19 2.54 -21.18
C ASN A 169 -27.05 1.66 -20.62
N TRP A 170 -25.86 2.24 -20.44
CA TRP A 170 -24.69 1.52 -19.94
C TRP A 170 -24.93 1.04 -18.50
N LYS A 171 -24.65 -0.25 -18.24
CA LYS A 171 -24.78 -0.89 -16.92
C LYS A 171 -23.46 -1.05 -16.17
N LYS A 172 -22.38 -1.15 -16.94
CA LYS A 172 -21.02 -1.32 -16.45
C LYS A 172 -20.12 -0.32 -17.17
N LEU A 173 -19.35 0.44 -16.40
CA LEU A 173 -18.38 1.39 -16.91
C LEU A 173 -17.00 0.98 -16.38
N GLN A 174 -16.06 0.70 -17.27
CA GLN A 174 -14.67 0.44 -16.91
C GLN A 174 -13.79 1.59 -17.36
N LEU A 175 -13.20 2.29 -16.39
CA LEU A 175 -12.38 3.47 -16.59
C LEU A 175 -10.90 3.10 -16.48
N HIS A 176 -10.12 3.45 -17.49
CA HIS A 176 -8.69 3.13 -17.53
C HIS A 176 -7.87 4.36 -17.84
N TYR A 177 -6.82 4.56 -17.06
CA TYR A 177 -5.82 5.58 -17.37
C TYR A 177 -4.41 5.00 -17.23
N GLN A 178 -3.52 5.52 -18.07
CA GLN A 178 -2.10 5.26 -17.95
C GLN A 178 -1.51 6.22 -16.92
N LYS A 179 -0.86 5.67 -15.88
CA LYS A 179 -0.07 6.50 -14.95
C LYS A 179 1.16 7.01 -15.69
N ASN A 180 1.14 8.27 -16.12
CA ASN A 180 2.34 8.92 -16.65
C ASN A 180 3.23 9.40 -15.49
N PHE A 181 4.52 9.15 -15.67
CA PHE A 181 5.59 9.21 -14.69
C PHE A 181 5.99 10.66 -14.40
N TRP A 182 5.23 11.38 -13.56
CA TRP A 182 5.79 12.58 -12.92
C TRP A 182 6.60 12.11 -11.70
N HIS A 183 7.84 12.60 -11.59
CA HIS A 183 8.86 12.09 -10.66
C HIS A 183 8.56 12.28 -9.16
N THR A 184 7.40 12.83 -8.78
CA THR A 184 7.02 13.03 -7.38
C THR A 184 5.60 12.51 -7.13
N GLU A 185 5.42 11.78 -6.02
CA GLU A 185 4.12 11.21 -5.60
C GLU A 185 3.03 12.28 -5.40
N LEU A 186 3.41 13.53 -5.12
CA LEU A 186 2.47 14.64 -4.99
C LEU A 186 1.87 15.05 -6.35
N LEU A 187 2.51 14.76 -7.49
CA LEU A 187 1.92 14.90 -8.82
C LEU A 187 1.10 13.67 -9.26
N GLU A 188 0.87 12.68 -8.37
CA GLU A 188 0.05 11.49 -8.68
C GLU A 188 -1.37 11.83 -9.14
N ASN A 189 -1.86 13.02 -8.83
CA ASN A 189 -3.06 13.58 -9.45
C ASN A 189 -2.73 14.04 -10.89
N SER A 190 -2.28 13.09 -11.71
CA SER A 190 -2.32 13.27 -13.16
C SER A 190 -3.74 13.68 -13.53
N PHE A 191 -3.84 14.61 -14.48
CA PHE A 191 -5.11 15.09 -15.02
C PHE A 191 -6.11 13.95 -15.31
N CYS A 192 -5.62 12.81 -15.84
CA CYS A 192 -6.44 11.63 -16.07
C CYS A 192 -7.01 11.00 -14.80
N LYS A 193 -6.22 10.88 -13.72
CA LYS A 193 -6.67 10.33 -12.43
C LYS A 193 -7.78 11.19 -11.82
N ILE A 194 -7.62 12.53 -11.87
CA ILE A 194 -8.64 13.47 -11.38
C ILE A 194 -9.95 13.23 -12.13
N ILE A 195 -9.90 13.21 -13.48
CA ILE A 195 -11.09 12.93 -14.31
C ILE A 195 -11.73 11.59 -13.96
N MET A 196 -10.94 10.52 -13.78
CA MET A 196 -11.49 9.21 -13.45
C MET A 196 -12.16 9.19 -12.06
N ASN A 197 -11.56 9.86 -11.08
CA ASN A 197 -12.13 9.98 -9.74
C ASN A 197 -13.45 10.74 -9.76
N ASP A 198 -13.52 11.85 -10.51
CA ASP A 198 -14.74 12.67 -10.59
C ASP A 198 -15.88 11.89 -11.28
N ILE A 199 -15.60 11.16 -12.37
CA ILE A 199 -16.57 10.27 -13.03
C ILE A 199 -17.01 9.16 -12.05
N TYR A 200 -16.06 8.52 -11.37
CA TYR A 200 -16.37 7.46 -10.40
C TYR A 200 -17.26 7.96 -9.25
N GLY A 201 -16.91 9.09 -8.63
CA GLY A 201 -17.68 9.68 -7.53
C GLY A 201 -19.12 9.97 -7.93
N ARG A 202 -19.36 10.43 -9.16
CA ARG A 202 -20.70 10.76 -9.65
C ARG A 202 -21.55 9.54 -10.08
N TYR A 203 -20.92 8.49 -10.63
CA TYR A 203 -21.65 7.39 -11.27
C TYR A 203 -21.56 6.04 -10.55
N SER A 204 -20.66 5.85 -9.58
CA SER A 204 -20.54 4.60 -8.82
C SER A 204 -21.83 4.20 -8.09
N GLY A 205 -22.67 5.16 -7.70
CA GLY A 205 -24.00 4.90 -7.14
C GLY A 205 -25.11 4.66 -8.17
N LYS A 206 -24.87 4.92 -9.47
CA LYS A 206 -25.87 4.83 -10.55
C LYS A 206 -25.64 3.62 -11.48
N MET A 207 -24.40 3.15 -11.57
CA MET A 207 -24.01 1.99 -12.38
C MET A 207 -22.78 1.32 -11.77
N ASN A 208 -22.47 0.11 -12.21
CA ASN A 208 -21.24 -0.56 -11.80
C ASN A 208 -20.04 0.11 -12.48
N VAL A 209 -19.42 1.06 -11.79
CA VAL A 209 -18.18 1.70 -12.24
C VAL A 209 -17.00 1.02 -11.59
N GLN A 210 -16.06 0.58 -12.41
CA GLN A 210 -14.75 0.12 -11.96
C GLN A 210 -13.70 0.99 -12.64
N TYR A 211 -12.62 1.32 -11.93
CA TYR A 211 -11.46 1.93 -12.58
C TYR A 211 -10.19 1.18 -12.21
N SER A 212 -9.22 1.18 -13.12
CA SER A 212 -7.93 0.55 -12.90
C SER A 212 -6.82 1.30 -13.61
N ILE A 213 -5.61 1.17 -13.07
CA ILE A 213 -4.39 1.66 -13.70
C ILE A 213 -3.88 0.57 -14.63
N LEU A 214 -3.88 0.84 -15.93
CA LEU A 214 -3.34 -0.09 -16.91
C LEU A 214 -1.91 0.31 -17.30
N THR A 215 -1.04 -0.69 -17.31
CA THR A 215 0.29 -0.63 -17.92
C THR A 215 0.28 -1.47 -19.19
N LYS A 216 1.26 -1.24 -20.09
CA LYS A 216 1.43 -2.10 -21.27
C LYS A 216 1.64 -3.58 -20.92
N SER A 217 2.08 -3.89 -19.69
CA SER A 217 2.29 -5.27 -19.25
C SER A 217 1.01 -5.95 -18.75
N ASN A 218 0.06 -5.23 -18.14
CA ASN A 218 -1.08 -5.86 -17.45
C ASN A 218 -2.41 -5.79 -18.23
N TYR A 219 -2.49 -5.00 -19.31
CA TYR A 219 -3.78 -4.76 -19.98
C TYR A 219 -4.43 -6.05 -20.50
N ARG A 220 -3.63 -7.03 -20.97
CA ARG A 220 -4.15 -8.30 -21.51
C ARG A 220 -4.81 -9.15 -20.44
N ASP A 221 -4.16 -9.33 -19.30
CA ASP A 221 -4.68 -10.17 -18.22
C ASP A 221 -5.87 -9.51 -17.54
N TYR A 222 -5.86 -8.18 -17.44
CA TYR A 222 -7.02 -7.42 -16.98
C TYR A 222 -8.24 -7.67 -17.87
N LEU A 223 -8.08 -7.58 -19.19
CA LEU A 223 -9.18 -7.84 -20.14
C LEU A 223 -9.67 -9.29 -20.03
N LYS A 224 -8.78 -10.27 -19.89
CA LYS A 224 -9.16 -11.68 -19.72
C LYS A 224 -10.02 -11.89 -18.47
N ALA A 225 -9.57 -11.40 -17.31
CA ALA A 225 -10.24 -11.65 -16.04
C ALA A 225 -11.56 -10.90 -15.88
N ASN A 226 -11.67 -9.69 -16.43
CA ASN A 226 -12.81 -8.81 -16.17
C ASN A 226 -13.85 -8.80 -17.31
N VAL A 227 -13.55 -9.51 -18.41
CA VAL A 227 -14.42 -9.58 -19.59
C VAL A 227 -14.88 -11.02 -19.92
N GLY A 228 -14.48 -12.10 -19.19
CA GLY A 228 -15.24 -13.39 -19.21
C GLY A 228 -14.62 -14.67 -18.59
N VAL A 229 -15.51 -15.60 -18.15
CA VAL A 229 -15.39 -17.05 -17.79
C VAL A 229 -15.26 -17.45 -16.29
N GLU A 230 -16.19 -18.31 -15.80
CA GLU A 230 -16.31 -18.86 -14.42
C GLU A 230 -15.36 -20.06 -14.17
N TYR A 231 -14.69 -20.08 -13.01
CA TYR A 231 -13.83 -21.17 -12.52
C TYR A 231 -14.52 -21.93 -11.36
N GLY A 232 -14.33 -23.26 -11.24
CA GLY A 232 -14.89 -24.07 -10.14
C GLY A 232 -14.49 -23.59 -8.73
N LYS A 233 -15.12 -24.15 -7.68
CA LYS A 233 -14.84 -23.75 -6.28
C LYS A 233 -13.37 -23.99 -5.92
N GLU A 234 -12.72 -22.96 -5.38
CA GLU A 234 -11.28 -22.92 -5.09
C GLU A 234 -10.82 -24.00 -4.11
N GLU A 235 -11.67 -24.37 -3.14
CA GLU A 235 -11.44 -25.44 -2.18
C GLU A 235 -11.20 -26.81 -2.85
N MET A 236 -11.77 -27.01 -4.03
CA MET A 236 -11.66 -28.26 -4.80
C MET A 236 -10.67 -28.16 -5.97
N ASN A 237 -10.33 -26.93 -6.40
CA ASN A 237 -9.39 -26.66 -7.48
C ASN A 237 -8.46 -25.48 -7.11
N PRO A 238 -7.54 -25.67 -6.14
CA PRO A 238 -6.74 -24.59 -5.57
C PRO A 238 -5.75 -23.98 -6.58
N PHE A 239 -5.42 -24.72 -7.64
CA PHE A 239 -4.50 -24.27 -8.68
C PHE A 239 -5.22 -23.65 -9.90
N ASN A 240 -6.55 -23.52 -9.85
CA ASN A 240 -7.40 -23.02 -10.93
C ASN A 240 -7.09 -23.67 -12.29
N LEU A 241 -6.85 -24.98 -12.30
CA LEU A 241 -6.62 -25.75 -13.53
C LEU A 241 -7.97 -26.15 -14.11
N ASP A 242 -8.30 -25.65 -15.29
CA ASP A 242 -9.54 -25.98 -16.00
C ASP A 242 -9.24 -26.50 -17.41
N LEU A 243 -10.24 -27.10 -18.07
CA LEU A 243 -10.04 -27.67 -19.40
C LEU A 243 -9.67 -26.62 -20.45
N LEU A 244 -10.21 -25.41 -20.39
CA LEU A 244 -9.93 -24.36 -21.38
C LEU A 244 -8.50 -23.81 -21.23
N SER A 245 -7.97 -23.76 -20.02
CA SER A 245 -6.58 -23.35 -19.78
C SER A 245 -5.57 -24.46 -20.06
N VAL A 246 -5.89 -25.71 -19.74
CA VAL A 246 -4.96 -26.85 -19.87
C VAL A 246 -4.96 -27.45 -21.27
N ARG A 247 -6.12 -27.54 -21.93
CA ARG A 247 -6.26 -28.24 -23.22
C ARG A 247 -5.32 -27.71 -24.31
N PRO A 248 -5.19 -26.39 -24.54
CA PRO A 248 -4.26 -25.89 -25.57
C PRO A 248 -2.81 -26.30 -25.30
N VAL A 249 -2.39 -26.31 -24.02
CA VAL A 249 -1.02 -26.70 -23.63
C VAL A 249 -0.79 -28.19 -23.88
N VAL A 250 -1.79 -29.02 -23.61
CA VAL A 250 -1.71 -30.47 -23.86
C VAL A 250 -1.74 -30.77 -25.35
N GLU A 251 -2.58 -30.09 -26.12
CA GLU A 251 -2.66 -30.26 -27.58
C GLU A 251 -1.34 -29.88 -28.25
N GLU A 252 -0.77 -28.72 -27.89
CA GLU A 252 0.56 -28.29 -28.36
C GLU A 252 1.64 -29.30 -27.97
N ALA A 253 1.66 -29.78 -26.71
CA ALA A 253 2.64 -30.75 -26.26
C ALA A 253 2.52 -32.10 -26.99
N ILE A 254 1.30 -32.54 -27.33
CA ILE A 254 1.07 -33.75 -28.12
C ILE A 254 1.62 -33.58 -29.54
N GLU A 255 1.34 -32.45 -30.19
CA GLU A 255 1.86 -32.14 -31.52
C GLU A 255 3.40 -32.15 -31.53
N ASP A 256 4.00 -31.48 -30.54
CA ASP A 256 5.45 -31.40 -30.39
C ASP A 256 6.09 -32.78 -30.18
N ILE A 257 5.51 -33.62 -29.33
CA ILE A 257 5.98 -35.00 -29.08
C ILE A 257 5.82 -35.86 -30.35
N GLN A 258 4.69 -35.75 -31.04
CA GLN A 258 4.42 -36.50 -32.25
C GLN A 258 5.45 -36.18 -33.34
N ASN A 259 5.78 -34.90 -33.51
CA ASN A 259 6.72 -34.42 -34.51
C ASN A 259 8.19 -34.69 -34.13
N LYS A 260 8.57 -34.51 -32.86
CA LYS A 260 9.98 -34.57 -32.42
C LYS A 260 10.42 -35.95 -31.97
N ILE A 261 9.55 -36.70 -31.29
CA ILE A 261 9.92 -37.98 -30.65
C ILE A 261 9.42 -39.18 -31.46
N PHE A 262 8.25 -39.08 -32.08
CA PHE A 262 7.62 -40.18 -32.82
C PHE A 262 7.48 -39.99 -34.35
N PRO A 263 8.34 -39.24 -35.07
CA PRO A 263 8.10 -38.92 -36.48
C PRO A 263 7.99 -40.18 -37.37
N ASN A 264 8.75 -41.23 -37.03
CA ASN A 264 8.79 -42.49 -37.78
C ASN A 264 8.20 -43.68 -37.01
N ARG A 265 7.51 -43.44 -35.88
CA ARG A 265 6.87 -44.52 -35.12
C ARG A 265 5.38 -44.54 -35.42
N LYS A 266 4.79 -45.72 -35.57
CA LYS A 266 3.33 -45.91 -35.65
C LYS A 266 2.68 -45.76 -34.26
N ILE A 267 3.02 -44.69 -33.55
CA ILE A 267 2.46 -44.35 -32.24
C ILE A 267 1.66 -43.07 -32.45
N GLN A 268 0.40 -43.06 -32.03
CA GLN A 268 -0.47 -41.90 -32.06
C GLN A 268 -0.97 -41.63 -30.64
N LEU A 269 -0.79 -40.40 -30.17
CA LEU A 269 -1.35 -39.96 -28.90
C LEU A 269 -2.79 -39.48 -29.14
N ILE A 270 -3.76 -40.11 -28.48
CA ILE A 270 -5.19 -39.78 -28.60
C ILE A 270 -5.65 -39.19 -27.26
N PRO A 271 -5.83 -37.87 -27.16
CA PRO A 271 -6.26 -37.26 -25.91
C PRO A 271 -7.78 -37.41 -25.69
N PHE A 272 -8.17 -37.77 -24.46
CA PHE A 272 -9.56 -37.72 -23.99
C PHE A 272 -9.69 -36.63 -22.93
N PHE A 273 -10.43 -35.57 -23.24
CA PHE A 273 -10.67 -34.45 -22.33
C PHE A 273 -12.05 -34.58 -21.71
N ASN A 274 -12.10 -34.86 -20.41
CA ASN A 274 -13.34 -35.01 -19.65
C ASN A 274 -13.37 -34.05 -18.47
N ASP A 275 -14.48 -33.33 -18.31
CA ASP A 275 -14.69 -32.47 -17.15
C ASP A 275 -15.03 -33.32 -15.92
N THR A 276 -14.09 -33.40 -14.99
CA THR A 276 -14.25 -34.16 -13.74
C THR A 276 -15.22 -33.49 -12.75
N LYS A 277 -15.61 -32.23 -13.01
CA LYS A 277 -16.39 -31.36 -12.11
C LYS A 277 -15.79 -31.24 -10.70
N CYS A 278 -14.48 -31.50 -10.58
CA CYS A 278 -13.79 -31.63 -9.29
C CYS A 278 -14.51 -32.59 -8.32
N SER A 279 -15.17 -33.63 -8.83
CA SER A 279 -15.83 -34.65 -8.02
C SER A 279 -14.89 -35.83 -7.78
N ASP A 280 -14.89 -36.34 -6.56
CA ASP A 280 -14.20 -37.56 -6.13
C ASP A 280 -14.78 -38.86 -6.70
N ALA A 281 -15.94 -38.79 -7.38
CA ALA A 281 -16.60 -39.92 -8.02
C ALA A 281 -16.69 -39.80 -9.55
N ILE A 282 -17.10 -38.64 -10.08
CA ILE A 282 -17.26 -38.43 -11.53
C ILE A 282 -15.92 -38.60 -12.26
N GLY A 283 -14.88 -37.97 -11.73
CA GLY A 283 -13.54 -38.05 -12.28
C GLY A 283 -13.00 -39.48 -12.37
N PRO A 284 -13.02 -40.28 -11.29
CA PRO A 284 -12.60 -41.67 -11.34
C PRO A 284 -13.50 -42.55 -12.22
N ASN A 285 -14.81 -42.27 -12.27
CA ASN A 285 -15.73 -43.01 -13.14
C ASN A 285 -15.42 -42.86 -14.63
N TYR A 286 -15.02 -41.68 -15.10
CA TYR A 286 -14.56 -41.52 -16.50
C TYR A 286 -13.32 -42.36 -16.80
N ALA A 287 -12.36 -42.41 -15.86
CA ALA A 287 -11.18 -43.25 -16.03
C ALA A 287 -11.55 -44.74 -16.01
N VAL A 288 -12.45 -45.19 -15.14
CA VAL A 288 -12.98 -46.56 -15.13
C VAL A 288 -13.66 -46.90 -16.45
N GLU A 289 -14.44 -45.97 -17.03
CA GLU A 289 -15.12 -46.17 -18.30
C GLU A 289 -14.12 -46.31 -19.46
N LEU A 290 -13.14 -45.40 -19.56
CA LEU A 290 -12.09 -45.49 -20.57
C LEU A 290 -11.24 -46.76 -20.41
N TYR A 291 -10.98 -47.19 -19.17
CA TYR A 291 -10.28 -48.43 -18.88
C TYR A 291 -11.08 -49.65 -19.35
N LYS A 292 -12.38 -49.72 -19.03
CA LYS A 292 -13.26 -50.81 -19.49
C LYS A 292 -13.40 -50.89 -21.01
N GLN A 293 -13.25 -49.76 -21.70
CA GLN A 293 -13.26 -49.69 -23.16
C GLN A 293 -11.90 -50.00 -23.79
N ASP A 294 -10.88 -50.39 -23.01
CA ASP A 294 -9.50 -50.57 -23.45
C ASP A 294 -8.90 -49.33 -24.16
N LYS A 295 -9.34 -48.14 -23.76
CA LYS A 295 -8.88 -46.84 -24.32
C LYS A 295 -7.97 -46.05 -23.38
N LEU A 296 -7.68 -46.59 -22.20
CA LEU A 296 -6.89 -45.89 -21.18
C LEU A 296 -5.50 -46.51 -21.03
N ASP A 297 -4.48 -45.77 -21.48
CA ASP A 297 -3.07 -46.16 -21.37
C ASP A 297 -2.29 -45.31 -20.36
N CYS A 298 -2.73 -44.07 -20.14
CA CYS A 298 -2.13 -43.11 -19.21
C CYS A 298 -3.18 -42.08 -18.79
N ILE A 299 -3.06 -41.55 -17.57
CA ILE A 299 -3.87 -40.45 -17.09
C ILE A 299 -2.99 -39.23 -16.83
N ILE A 300 -3.37 -38.07 -17.36
CA ILE A 300 -2.73 -36.79 -17.04
C ILE A 300 -3.75 -35.91 -16.31
N GLY A 301 -3.39 -35.44 -15.11
CA GLY A 301 -4.14 -34.42 -14.38
C GLY A 301 -4.80 -34.90 -13.09
N TYR A 302 -6.13 -34.74 -13.04
CA TYR A 302 -6.93 -34.38 -11.86
C TYR A 302 -6.49 -33.06 -11.23
N ALA A 303 -7.40 -32.09 -11.16
CA ALA A 303 -7.17 -30.83 -10.42
C ALA A 303 -7.60 -30.92 -8.95
N PHE A 304 -8.24 -32.03 -8.57
CA PHE A 304 -8.75 -32.26 -7.21
C PHE A 304 -8.07 -33.46 -6.57
N VAL A 305 -7.41 -33.23 -5.43
CA VAL A 305 -6.52 -34.21 -4.77
C VAL A 305 -7.23 -35.49 -4.31
N TYR A 306 -8.49 -35.39 -3.88
CA TYR A 306 -9.26 -36.56 -3.42
C TYR A 306 -9.61 -37.50 -4.56
N SER A 307 -9.97 -36.94 -5.72
CA SER A 307 -10.14 -37.72 -6.95
C SER A 307 -8.82 -38.36 -7.40
N LEU A 308 -7.71 -37.62 -7.33
CA LEU A 308 -6.38 -38.11 -7.66
C LEU A 308 -5.95 -39.26 -6.74
N ALA A 309 -6.21 -39.18 -5.43
CA ALA A 309 -5.87 -40.25 -4.50
C ALA A 309 -6.66 -41.53 -4.79
N THR A 310 -7.96 -41.41 -5.05
CA THR A 310 -8.83 -42.54 -5.40
C THR A 310 -8.35 -43.24 -6.66
N ILE A 311 -8.15 -42.49 -7.75
CA ILE A 311 -7.74 -43.09 -9.03
C ILE A 311 -6.31 -43.66 -8.97
N SER A 312 -5.42 -43.06 -8.17
CA SER A 312 -4.04 -43.53 -8.01
C SER A 312 -3.94 -44.87 -7.31
N ARG A 313 -4.90 -45.19 -6.44
CA ARG A 313 -5.01 -46.52 -5.82
C ARG A 313 -5.60 -47.53 -6.79
N LEU A 314 -6.67 -47.15 -7.50
CA LEU A 314 -7.31 -48.02 -8.49
C LEU A 314 -6.37 -48.41 -9.63
N SER A 315 -5.53 -47.47 -10.11
CA SER A 315 -4.63 -47.75 -11.22
C SER A 315 -3.59 -48.82 -10.90
N THR A 316 -3.29 -49.08 -9.62
CA THR A 316 -2.41 -50.19 -9.21
C THR A 316 -3.02 -51.57 -9.47
N GLN A 317 -4.34 -51.66 -9.58
CA GLN A 317 -5.10 -52.90 -9.79
C GLN A 317 -5.42 -53.15 -11.27
N TRP A 318 -5.06 -52.22 -12.15
CA TRP A 318 -5.42 -52.24 -13.57
C TRP A 318 -4.29 -52.78 -14.43
N LYS A 319 -4.49 -53.91 -15.11
CA LYS A 319 -3.47 -54.58 -15.94
C LYS A 319 -2.13 -54.69 -15.19
N ASN A 320 -1.05 -54.15 -15.77
CA ASN A 320 0.28 -54.04 -15.16
C ASN A 320 0.54 -52.66 -14.52
N GLY A 321 -0.53 -51.93 -14.23
CA GLY A 321 -0.55 -50.55 -13.74
C GLY A 321 -0.79 -49.53 -14.83
N ILE A 322 -1.67 -48.54 -14.56
CA ILE A 322 -1.84 -47.37 -15.42
C ILE A 322 -1.10 -46.18 -14.82
N PRO A 323 -0.10 -45.61 -15.51
CA PRO A 323 0.60 -44.40 -15.08
C PRO A 323 -0.36 -43.21 -14.93
N ILE A 324 -0.18 -42.48 -13.83
CA ILE A 324 -0.88 -41.22 -13.58
C ILE A 324 0.16 -40.14 -13.41
N ILE A 325 0.07 -39.07 -14.20
CA ILE A 325 0.96 -37.92 -14.14
C ILE A 325 0.14 -36.71 -13.72
N SER A 326 0.51 -36.05 -12.62
CA SER A 326 -0.25 -34.91 -12.10
C SER A 326 0.66 -33.76 -11.67
N PRO A 327 0.29 -32.49 -11.92
CA PRO A 327 1.00 -31.34 -11.37
C PRO A 327 0.59 -31.00 -9.92
N ILE A 328 -0.40 -31.71 -9.36
CA ILE A 328 -0.94 -31.45 -8.00
C ILE A 328 -0.61 -32.61 -7.04
N GLY A 329 -1.37 -32.72 -5.94
CA GLY A 329 -1.21 -33.80 -4.97
C GLY A 329 0.02 -33.61 -4.09
N LEU A 330 0.33 -32.37 -3.73
CA LEU A 330 1.56 -31.98 -3.05
C LEU A 330 1.66 -32.48 -1.60
N THR A 331 0.56 -33.02 -1.06
CA THR A 331 0.50 -33.61 0.29
C THR A 331 1.45 -34.81 0.44
N SER A 332 2.08 -34.92 1.61
CA SER A 332 2.96 -36.05 1.96
C SER A 332 2.22 -37.39 2.03
N ASN A 333 0.89 -37.39 2.15
CA ASN A 333 0.10 -38.62 2.21
C ASN A 333 0.20 -39.46 0.92
N LEU A 334 0.53 -38.82 -0.21
CA LEU A 334 0.71 -39.50 -1.49
C LEU A 334 2.17 -39.98 -1.73
N ASP A 335 3.05 -39.85 -0.73
CA ASP A 335 4.45 -40.28 -0.82
C ASP A 335 4.60 -41.81 -0.78
N ASN A 336 3.61 -42.54 -0.24
CA ASN A 336 3.69 -43.99 -0.08
C ASN A 336 3.65 -44.74 -1.43
N LYS A 337 4.80 -45.11 -1.98
CA LYS A 337 4.90 -45.82 -3.26
C LYS A 337 4.45 -47.28 -3.24
N THR A 338 4.16 -47.86 -2.07
CA THR A 338 3.48 -49.16 -2.02
C THR A 338 2.00 -49.02 -2.39
N GLU A 339 1.37 -47.91 -2.01
CA GLU A 339 -0.04 -47.60 -2.27
C GLU A 339 -0.23 -46.80 -3.57
N TYR A 340 0.64 -45.82 -3.85
CA TYR A 340 0.55 -44.91 -5.01
C TYR A 340 1.66 -45.21 -6.04
N LYS A 341 1.82 -46.49 -6.38
CA LYS A 341 2.95 -47.01 -7.19
C LYS A 341 3.10 -46.33 -8.56
N TYR A 342 1.99 -46.05 -9.23
CA TYR A 342 1.97 -45.51 -10.61
C TYR A 342 1.71 -43.99 -10.67
N LEU A 343 1.61 -43.32 -9.53
CA LEU A 343 1.45 -41.87 -9.47
C LEU A 343 2.81 -41.17 -9.60
N THR A 344 2.93 -40.29 -10.57
CA THR A 344 4.06 -39.39 -10.79
C THR A 344 3.57 -37.95 -10.62
N ARG A 345 4.12 -37.25 -9.62
CA ARG A 345 3.89 -35.82 -9.46
C ARG A 345 4.99 -35.05 -10.17
N ILE A 346 4.62 -34.16 -11.09
CA ILE A 346 5.59 -33.34 -11.83
C ILE A 346 6.25 -32.33 -10.87
N THR A 347 5.48 -31.87 -9.88
CA THR A 347 5.88 -30.93 -8.83
C THR A 347 6.35 -31.67 -7.57
N GLY A 348 7.21 -31.02 -6.78
CA GLY A 348 7.66 -31.55 -5.49
C GLY A 348 6.55 -31.51 -4.43
N SER A 349 6.66 -32.36 -3.40
CA SER A 349 5.71 -32.35 -2.28
C SER A 349 6.03 -31.28 -1.23
N TYR A 350 5.06 -30.96 -0.37
CA TYR A 350 5.22 -30.04 0.76
C TYR A 350 6.24 -30.48 1.80
N LYS A 351 6.72 -31.73 1.73
CA LYS A 351 7.88 -32.21 2.49
C LYS A 351 9.11 -31.31 2.27
N GLY A 352 9.30 -30.80 1.06
CA GLY A 352 10.38 -29.85 0.75
C GLY A 352 10.26 -28.55 1.54
N VAL A 353 9.04 -28.03 1.70
CA VAL A 353 8.73 -26.83 2.50
C VAL A 353 9.00 -27.07 3.98
N GLY A 354 8.58 -28.23 4.50
CA GLY A 354 8.90 -28.72 5.85
C GLY A 354 10.40 -28.68 6.14
N SER A 355 11.17 -29.38 5.29
CA SER A 355 12.63 -29.48 5.43
C SER A 355 13.33 -28.12 5.33
N ALA A 356 12.93 -27.29 4.36
CA ALA A 356 13.48 -25.95 4.20
C ALA A 356 13.21 -25.07 5.43
N THR A 357 11.98 -25.09 5.94
CA THR A 357 11.58 -24.28 7.10
C THR A 357 12.30 -24.71 8.38
N SER A 358 12.39 -26.02 8.63
CA SER A 358 13.19 -26.55 9.75
C SER A 358 14.65 -26.11 9.66
N LYS A 359 15.23 -26.14 8.47
CA LYS A 359 16.61 -25.71 8.24
C LYS A 359 16.81 -24.22 8.48
N ILE A 360 15.89 -23.39 8.02
CA ILE A 360 15.88 -21.94 8.27
C ILE A 360 15.81 -21.71 9.79
N MET A 361 14.80 -22.26 10.47
CA MET A 361 14.60 -22.07 11.90
C MET A 361 15.82 -22.48 12.73
N LYS A 362 16.49 -23.58 12.35
CA LYS A 362 17.77 -24.00 12.93
C LYS A 362 18.87 -22.96 12.76
N THR A 363 19.08 -22.46 11.54
CA THR A 363 20.20 -21.57 11.25
C THR A 363 20.06 -20.20 11.92
N ILE A 364 18.84 -19.68 12.02
CA ILE A 364 18.57 -18.40 12.69
C ILE A 364 18.14 -18.56 14.16
N ASN A 365 18.28 -19.77 14.71
CA ASN A 365 17.98 -20.11 16.10
C ASN A 365 16.57 -19.65 16.55
N ILE A 366 15.58 -19.77 15.66
CA ILE A 366 14.19 -19.53 16.02
C ILE A 366 13.72 -20.72 16.86
N THR A 367 13.43 -20.45 18.14
CA THR A 367 12.98 -21.44 19.11
C THR A 367 11.47 -21.41 19.36
N ASN A 368 10.81 -20.29 19.04
CA ASN A 368 9.37 -20.12 19.26
C ASN A 368 8.70 -19.78 17.94
N VAL A 369 7.85 -20.70 17.47
CA VAL A 369 7.11 -20.55 16.21
C VAL A 369 5.67 -20.94 16.46
N LEU A 370 4.77 -20.05 16.07
CA LEU A 370 3.34 -20.31 16.05
C LEU A 370 2.81 -20.03 14.65
N PHE A 371 1.97 -20.92 14.14
CA PHE A 371 1.35 -20.82 12.83
C PHE A 371 -0.14 -20.51 12.98
N LEU A 372 -0.62 -19.44 12.37
CA LEU A 372 -2.05 -19.21 12.19
C LEU A 372 -2.41 -19.59 10.76
N LEU A 373 -3.35 -20.50 10.56
CA LEU A 373 -3.65 -21.04 9.23
C LEU A 373 -5.15 -20.97 8.89
N HIS A 374 -5.44 -20.71 7.63
CA HIS A 374 -6.78 -20.82 7.08
C HIS A 374 -7.14 -22.29 6.84
N GLU A 375 -8.12 -22.82 7.58
CA GLU A 375 -8.64 -24.18 7.37
C GLU A 375 -10.15 -24.23 7.66
N PRO A 376 -10.99 -24.01 6.62
CA PRO A 376 -12.45 -23.98 6.76
C PRO A 376 -13.04 -25.27 7.32
N ARG A 377 -12.48 -26.45 7.02
CA ARG A 377 -13.03 -27.75 7.48
C ARG A 377 -13.06 -27.85 9.01
N LEU A 378 -12.01 -27.36 9.67
CA LEU A 378 -11.90 -27.42 11.12
C LEU A 378 -12.80 -26.39 11.83
N VAL A 379 -13.30 -25.40 11.09
CA VAL A 379 -14.19 -24.36 11.62
C VAL A 379 -15.65 -24.63 11.29
N ARG A 380 -15.95 -25.12 10.08
CA ARG A 380 -17.30 -25.33 9.55
C ARG A 380 -17.75 -26.77 9.73
N THR A 381 -17.48 -27.62 8.75
CA THR A 381 -17.98 -29.00 8.67
C THR A 381 -16.94 -29.92 8.03
N GLN A 382 -17.09 -31.22 8.29
CA GLN A 382 -16.19 -32.27 7.77
C GLN A 382 -16.37 -32.56 6.27
N ASP A 383 -17.44 -32.04 5.65
CA ASP A 383 -17.74 -32.21 4.23
C ASP A 383 -16.80 -31.39 3.34
N ILE A 384 -16.15 -30.36 3.90
CA ILE A 384 -15.15 -29.58 3.20
C ILE A 384 -13.84 -30.39 3.16
N PRO A 385 -13.20 -30.54 1.98
CA PRO A 385 -11.88 -31.14 1.90
C PRO A 385 -10.85 -30.32 2.70
N TYR A 386 -9.81 -30.98 3.22
CA TYR A 386 -8.70 -30.24 3.83
C TYR A 386 -8.05 -29.32 2.81
N SER A 387 -7.71 -28.10 3.24
CA SER A 387 -7.06 -27.12 2.37
C SER A 387 -5.59 -27.46 2.11
N GLU A 388 -5.01 -26.83 1.09
CA GLU A 388 -3.57 -26.86 0.87
C GLU A 388 -2.78 -26.29 2.06
N CYS A 389 -3.33 -25.29 2.79
CA CYS A 389 -2.73 -24.75 4.00
C CYS A 389 -2.57 -25.81 5.09
N PHE A 390 -3.57 -26.67 5.28
CA PHE A 390 -3.48 -27.79 6.21
C PHE A 390 -2.45 -28.83 5.78
N HIS A 391 -2.33 -29.12 4.49
CA HIS A 391 -1.29 -30.02 3.98
C HIS A 391 0.13 -29.47 4.13
N ILE A 392 0.33 -28.16 3.92
CA ILE A 392 1.59 -27.47 4.18
C ILE A 392 1.94 -27.54 5.66
N ILE A 393 1.00 -27.21 6.55
CA ILE A 393 1.22 -27.21 7.99
C ILE A 393 1.47 -28.61 8.52
N GLY A 394 0.78 -29.63 8.01
CA GLY A 394 1.08 -31.03 8.33
C GLY A 394 2.54 -31.39 8.03
N SER A 395 3.08 -30.90 6.91
CA SER A 395 4.48 -31.09 6.54
C SER A 395 5.46 -30.30 7.42
N LEU A 396 5.10 -29.07 7.80
CA LEU A 396 5.88 -28.24 8.73
C LEU A 396 5.93 -28.86 10.12
N ILE A 397 4.78 -29.26 10.68
CA ILE A 397 4.67 -29.88 12.00
C ILE A 397 5.44 -31.20 12.03
N TYR A 398 5.29 -32.04 11.00
CA TYR A 398 6.03 -33.29 10.93
C TYR A 398 7.54 -33.05 11.06
N GLU A 399 8.06 -32.04 10.36
CA GLU A 399 9.49 -31.76 10.38
C GLU A 399 9.97 -31.02 11.64
N LEU A 400 9.20 -30.05 12.13
CA LEU A 400 9.58 -29.21 13.27
C LEU A 400 9.36 -29.90 14.62
N VAL A 401 8.30 -30.68 14.73
CA VAL A 401 7.92 -31.34 15.98
C VAL A 401 8.50 -32.75 16.04
N ASN A 402 8.21 -33.60 15.04
CA ASN A 402 8.54 -35.03 15.17
C ASN A 402 10.02 -35.34 14.91
N ASN A 403 10.69 -34.58 14.05
CA ASN A 403 12.06 -34.88 13.64
C ASN A 403 13.14 -34.14 14.44
N ASN A 404 12.81 -33.03 15.12
CA ASN A 404 13.82 -32.12 15.66
C ASN A 404 13.55 -31.56 17.06
N ASP A 405 12.45 -31.94 17.73
CA ASP A 405 12.05 -31.46 19.07
C ASP A 405 12.04 -29.92 19.22
N PHE A 406 11.89 -29.14 18.14
CA PHE A 406 11.96 -27.67 18.20
C PHE A 406 10.76 -27.05 18.91
N ILE A 407 9.60 -27.68 18.81
CA ILE A 407 8.33 -27.10 19.27
C ILE A 407 7.49 -28.16 19.97
N LYS A 408 6.83 -27.79 21.08
CA LYS A 408 5.83 -28.64 21.71
C LYS A 408 4.59 -28.76 20.81
N LYS A 409 4.16 -30.00 20.56
CA LYS A 409 3.14 -30.39 19.57
C LYS A 409 1.80 -29.68 19.69
N GLN A 410 1.38 -29.28 20.89
CA GLN A 410 0.04 -28.73 21.16
C GLN A 410 -0.05 -27.22 21.07
N ASP A 411 1.07 -26.50 21.01
CA ASP A 411 1.07 -25.03 21.09
C ASP A 411 1.60 -24.36 19.81
N SER A 412 1.77 -25.09 18.71
CA SER A 412 2.46 -24.56 17.53
C SER A 412 1.53 -23.92 16.50
N TYR A 413 0.21 -24.15 16.55
CA TYR A 413 -0.69 -23.57 15.56
C TYR A 413 -2.10 -23.31 16.08
N ASP A 414 -2.78 -22.38 15.43
CA ASP A 414 -4.21 -22.15 15.57
C ASP A 414 -4.84 -21.99 14.18
N VAL A 415 -6.15 -22.21 14.11
CA VAL A 415 -6.91 -22.26 12.87
C VAL A 415 -7.92 -21.14 12.80
N ILE A 416 -8.08 -20.59 11.59
CA ILE A 416 -9.12 -19.63 11.24
C ILE A 416 -9.85 -20.05 9.97
N ASP A 417 -11.06 -19.54 9.80
CA ASP A 417 -11.73 -19.48 8.52
C ASP A 417 -11.89 -18.01 8.17
N GLU A 418 -11.08 -17.50 7.24
CA GLU A 418 -11.08 -16.09 6.83
C GLU A 418 -12.42 -15.64 6.22
N THR A 419 -13.27 -16.60 5.85
CA THR A 419 -14.55 -16.35 5.21
C THR A 419 -15.74 -16.45 6.19
N LEU A 420 -15.52 -17.00 7.40
CA LEU A 420 -16.53 -17.08 8.47
C LEU A 420 -16.17 -16.22 9.69
N HIS A 421 -14.91 -16.32 10.12
CA HIS A 421 -14.43 -15.60 11.29
C HIS A 421 -14.27 -14.12 10.97
N ASN A 422 -14.82 -13.28 11.84
CA ASN A 422 -14.63 -11.85 11.77
C ASN A 422 -13.26 -11.45 12.33
N ILE A 423 -12.93 -10.18 12.14
CA ILE A 423 -11.68 -9.59 12.63
C ILE A 423 -11.52 -9.72 14.15
N THR A 424 -12.60 -9.79 14.93
CA THR A 424 -12.53 -9.96 16.38
C THR A 424 -11.96 -11.32 16.74
N VAL A 425 -12.44 -12.40 16.12
CA VAL A 425 -11.91 -13.75 16.34
C VAL A 425 -10.46 -13.85 15.86
N TYR A 426 -10.14 -13.26 14.72
CA TYR A 426 -8.76 -13.18 14.21
C TYR A 426 -7.84 -12.43 15.19
N LYS A 427 -8.28 -11.26 15.67
CA LYS A 427 -7.58 -10.45 16.69
C LYS A 427 -7.45 -11.19 18.01
N GLU A 428 -8.45 -11.95 18.46
CA GLU A 428 -8.36 -12.74 19.69
C GLU A 428 -7.36 -13.89 19.56
N LYS A 429 -7.36 -14.59 18.42
CA LYS A 429 -6.36 -15.61 18.12
C LYS A 429 -4.98 -14.99 18.04
N LEU A 430 -4.80 -13.89 17.33
CA LEU A 430 -3.53 -13.16 17.31
C LEU A 430 -3.14 -12.63 18.69
N LYS A 431 -4.07 -12.12 19.51
CA LYS A 431 -3.81 -11.64 20.88
C LYS A 431 -3.34 -12.77 21.78
N LYS A 432 -4.04 -13.92 21.76
CA LYS A 432 -3.63 -15.15 22.44
C LYS A 432 -2.19 -15.52 22.04
N LEU A 433 -1.81 -15.26 20.79
CA LEU A 433 -0.47 -15.49 20.25
C LEU A 433 0.53 -14.34 20.54
N SER A 434 0.07 -13.12 20.78
CA SER A 434 0.86 -11.88 20.79
C SER A 434 0.99 -11.23 22.17
N VAL A 435 0.60 -11.89 23.27
CA VAL A 435 0.72 -11.35 24.65
C VAL A 435 2.20 -11.17 25.08
N LYS A 436 2.92 -10.23 24.46
CA LYS A 436 4.22 -9.67 24.87
C LYS A 436 4.44 -8.30 24.19
N GLY A 437 4.01 -7.19 24.82
CA GLY A 437 4.60 -5.84 24.58
C GLY A 437 3.70 -4.57 24.56
N ASN A 438 3.98 -3.64 25.50
CA ASN A 438 4.30 -2.17 25.41
C ASN A 438 3.31 -0.97 25.15
N VAL A 439 3.43 0.07 26.02
CA VAL A 439 3.48 1.59 25.97
C VAL A 439 2.44 2.55 25.24
N LEU A 440 1.96 3.66 25.89
CA LEU A 440 0.50 3.94 26.15
C LEU A 440 -0.12 5.37 26.07
N PRO A 441 -1.41 5.51 25.70
CA PRO A 441 -2.31 6.72 25.82
C PRO A 441 -2.81 7.10 27.23
N SER A 442 -3.48 8.24 27.45
CA SER A 442 -4.16 8.54 28.74
C SER A 442 -5.50 7.81 28.95
N LYS A 443 -6.25 7.58 27.88
CA LYS A 443 -7.52 6.85 27.80
C LYS A 443 -7.46 5.83 26.68
N GLU A 444 -8.15 4.71 26.84
CA GLU A 444 -8.30 3.75 25.75
C GLU A 444 -9.10 4.38 24.60
N SER A 445 -8.55 4.27 23.40
CA SER A 445 -9.14 4.66 22.13
C SER A 445 -8.88 3.59 21.08
N GLU A 446 -9.55 3.70 19.93
CA GLU A 446 -9.28 2.84 18.77
C GLU A 446 -7.85 2.99 18.24
N PHE A 447 -7.18 4.10 18.57
CA PHE A 447 -5.83 4.40 18.13
C PHE A 447 -4.74 3.72 18.99
N ASP A 448 -5.15 3.11 20.11
CA ASP A 448 -4.25 2.48 21.07
C ASP A 448 -4.05 1.01 20.75
N HIS A 449 -3.18 0.78 19.77
CA HIS A 449 -2.85 -0.54 19.26
C HIS A 449 -2.40 -1.51 20.38
N PHE A 450 -1.84 -0.99 21.49
CA PHE A 450 -1.36 -1.77 22.63
C PHE A 450 -2.23 -1.67 23.91
N ARG A 451 -3.36 -0.93 23.90
CA ARG A 451 -4.44 -0.94 24.93
C ARG A 451 -4.07 -0.79 26.42
N LEU A 452 -3.01 -0.10 26.72
CA LEU A 452 -2.57 0.13 28.09
C LEU A 452 -2.65 1.71 28.22
N THR A 453 -2.79 2.33 29.40
CA THR A 453 -2.92 3.80 29.55
C THR A 453 -1.89 4.45 30.51
N ILE A 454 -1.76 5.80 30.55
CA ILE A 454 -0.90 6.55 31.49
C ILE A 454 -1.18 6.08 32.93
N ASN A 455 -2.45 5.97 33.30
CA ASN A 455 -2.86 5.48 34.62
C ASN A 455 -2.44 4.03 34.88
N LYS A 456 -2.29 3.21 33.83
CA LYS A 456 -1.77 1.83 33.94
C LYS A 456 -0.23 1.79 33.96
N ALA A 457 0.46 2.75 33.33
CA ALA A 457 1.92 2.82 33.30
C ALA A 457 2.53 3.49 34.53
N LEU A 458 1.89 4.52 35.10
CA LEU A 458 2.42 5.27 36.23
C LEU A 458 2.86 4.38 37.40
N PRO A 459 2.06 3.40 37.86
CA PRO A 459 2.50 2.51 38.93
C PRO A 459 3.77 1.72 38.60
N VAL A 460 3.97 1.34 37.32
CA VAL A 460 5.17 0.62 36.87
C VAL A 460 6.38 1.56 36.82
N ILE A 461 6.17 2.81 36.44
CA ILE A 461 7.22 3.84 36.46
C ILE A 461 7.62 4.14 37.91
N ASP A 462 6.65 4.27 38.81
CA ASP A 462 6.91 4.52 40.23
C ASP A 462 7.72 3.38 40.85
N ILE A 463 7.34 2.12 40.61
CA ILE A 463 8.10 0.94 41.03
C ILE A 463 9.52 0.95 40.44
N ALA A 464 9.67 1.28 39.15
CA ALA A 464 10.99 1.34 38.51
C ALA A 464 11.88 2.46 39.07
N ILE A 465 11.30 3.58 39.52
CA ILE A 465 12.02 4.65 40.21
C ILE A 465 12.46 4.19 41.59
N ASP A 466 11.56 3.56 42.35
CA ASP A 466 11.87 3.01 43.67
C ASP A 466 13.01 1.98 43.58
N ASP A 467 12.93 1.03 42.63
CA ASP A 467 13.99 0.06 42.37
C ASP A 467 15.34 0.73 42.01
N ALA A 468 15.32 1.78 41.19
CA ALA A 468 16.53 2.50 40.80
C ALA A 468 17.14 3.30 41.96
N VAL A 469 16.31 3.80 42.88
CA VAL A 469 16.77 4.45 44.12
C VAL A 469 17.34 3.41 45.09
N GLU A 470 16.69 2.27 45.28
CA GLU A 470 17.15 1.19 46.15
C GLU A 470 18.48 0.59 45.68
N GLN A 471 18.66 0.45 44.36
CA GLN A 471 19.92 -0.02 43.78
C GLN A 471 21.02 1.05 43.74
N GLY A 472 20.73 2.27 44.19
CA GLY A 472 21.69 3.37 44.23
C GLY A 472 22.07 3.93 42.86
N TYR A 473 21.27 3.67 41.82
CA TYR A 473 21.48 4.25 40.49
C TYR A 473 21.10 5.73 40.44
N VAL A 474 20.10 6.14 41.23
CA VAL A 474 19.65 7.53 41.35
C VAL A 474 19.38 7.91 42.81
N PRO A 475 19.71 9.14 43.26
CA PRO A 475 19.35 9.60 44.59
C PRO A 475 17.84 9.68 44.81
N LYS A 476 17.38 9.48 46.04
CA LYS A 476 15.97 9.71 46.40
C LYS A 476 15.56 11.15 46.07
N GLY A 477 14.44 11.32 45.38
CA GLY A 477 13.92 12.62 44.97
C GLY A 477 14.57 13.21 43.71
N PHE A 478 15.51 12.49 43.07
CA PHE A 478 16.17 12.95 41.84
C PHE A 478 15.22 12.94 40.63
N LEU A 479 14.32 11.96 40.53
CA LEU A 479 13.35 11.85 39.44
C LEU A 479 11.98 12.33 39.91
N ASN A 480 11.48 13.41 39.30
CA ASN A 480 10.12 13.91 39.47
C ASN A 480 9.35 13.78 38.15
N VAL A 481 8.45 12.81 38.07
CA VAL A 481 7.71 12.50 36.84
C VAL A 481 6.39 13.26 36.81
N THR A 482 6.22 14.08 35.77
CA THR A 482 4.92 14.71 35.45
C THR A 482 4.40 14.14 34.14
N THR A 483 3.07 14.13 33.97
CA THR A 483 2.42 13.62 32.77
C THR A 483 1.71 14.75 32.03
N HIS A 484 1.63 14.63 30.70
CA HIS A 484 0.86 15.54 29.85
C HIS A 484 0.10 14.74 28.81
N ASP A 485 -1.20 14.98 28.70
CA ASP A 485 -2.05 14.31 27.71
C ASP A 485 -1.94 15.02 26.36
N SER A 486 -1.39 14.35 25.35
CA SER A 486 -1.40 14.83 23.96
C SER A 486 -2.81 14.84 23.35
N ARG A 487 -3.80 14.27 24.03
CA ARG A 487 -5.17 14.09 23.54
C ARG A 487 -5.22 13.32 22.22
N TYR A 488 -4.26 12.42 22.04
CA TYR A 488 -4.19 11.54 20.88
C TYR A 488 -5.47 10.70 20.71
N TRP A 489 -6.09 10.31 21.83
CA TRP A 489 -7.38 9.63 21.88
C TRP A 489 -8.56 10.46 21.34
N GLN A 490 -8.43 11.79 21.30
CA GLN A 490 -9.48 12.71 20.85
C GLN A 490 -9.34 13.06 19.37
N ASP A 491 -8.13 13.45 18.95
CA ASP A 491 -7.85 13.87 17.58
C ASP A 491 -6.35 13.72 17.26
N ILE A 492 -6.04 12.78 16.37
CA ILE A 492 -4.67 12.50 15.90
C ILE A 492 -4.03 13.74 15.26
N SER A 493 -4.80 14.50 14.47
CA SER A 493 -4.29 15.64 13.71
C SER A 493 -3.89 16.82 14.61
N LEU A 494 -4.56 16.94 15.76
CA LEU A 494 -4.25 17.95 16.77
C LEU A 494 -3.29 17.44 17.85
N ALA A 495 -3.05 16.13 17.95
CA ALA A 495 -2.17 15.55 18.96
C ALA A 495 -0.76 16.14 18.93
N GLU A 496 -0.22 16.37 17.72
CA GLU A 496 1.09 17.03 17.52
C GLU A 496 1.12 18.42 18.19
N ARG A 497 0.04 19.19 18.02
CA ARG A 497 -0.08 20.54 18.59
C ARG A 497 -0.13 20.49 20.11
N TYR A 498 -0.92 19.59 20.68
CA TYR A 498 -1.06 19.49 22.14
C TYR A 498 0.18 18.90 22.81
N ALA A 499 0.87 17.97 22.15
CA ALA A 499 2.15 17.45 22.58
C ALA A 499 3.21 18.56 22.64
N VAL A 500 3.35 19.35 21.57
CA VAL A 500 4.28 20.49 21.54
C VAL A 500 3.92 21.54 22.60
N GLN A 501 2.63 21.86 22.75
CA GLN A 501 2.17 22.80 23.77
C GLN A 501 2.58 22.35 25.18
N GLY A 502 2.38 21.07 25.51
CA GLY A 502 2.75 20.52 26.81
C GLY A 502 4.25 20.58 27.09
N VAL A 503 5.07 20.28 26.08
CA VAL A 503 6.53 20.38 26.18
C VAL A 503 6.97 21.83 26.38
N VAL A 504 6.45 22.77 25.58
CA VAL A 504 6.78 24.20 25.72
C VAL A 504 6.36 24.73 27.08
N GLN A 505 5.17 24.36 27.56
CA GLN A 505 4.67 24.77 28.87
C GLN A 505 5.55 24.22 30.00
N ALA A 506 5.85 22.92 30.01
CA ALA A 506 6.69 22.29 31.03
C ALA A 506 8.11 22.89 31.04
N TYR A 507 8.66 23.23 29.87
CA TYR A 507 9.93 23.92 29.74
C TYR A 507 9.85 25.35 30.32
N THR A 508 8.83 26.13 29.98
CA THR A 508 8.66 27.50 30.51
C THR A 508 8.41 27.54 32.01
N GLU A 509 7.87 26.47 32.58
CA GLU A 509 7.66 26.28 34.02
C GLU A 509 8.93 25.78 34.74
N ASN A 510 10.08 25.67 34.05
CA ASN A 510 11.36 25.19 34.57
C ASN A 510 11.28 23.82 35.27
N ARG A 511 10.43 22.92 34.77
CA ARG A 511 10.23 21.57 35.31
C ARG A 511 10.44 20.47 34.28
N LEU A 512 11.17 20.77 33.21
CA LEU A 512 11.40 19.84 32.11
C LEU A 512 12.89 19.66 31.83
N ASP A 513 13.44 18.57 32.36
CA ASP A 513 14.82 18.15 32.10
C ASP A 513 14.90 17.06 31.02
N VAL A 514 13.87 16.21 30.93
CA VAL A 514 13.79 15.08 29.99
C VAL A 514 12.34 14.75 29.63
N ILE A 515 12.12 14.30 28.40
CA ILE A 515 10.79 13.89 27.91
C ILE A 515 10.76 12.37 27.77
N PHE A 516 9.81 11.71 28.42
CA PHE A 516 9.48 10.30 28.20
C PHE A 516 8.16 10.19 27.42
N GLY A 517 8.19 9.56 26.24
CA GLY A 517 7.06 9.50 25.29
C GLY A 517 7.56 9.33 23.85
N PHE A 518 6.77 9.10 22.81
CA PHE A 518 5.30 9.12 22.66
C PHE A 518 4.81 7.74 22.21
N ALA A 519 3.50 7.49 22.26
CA ALA A 519 2.89 6.29 21.66
C ALA A 519 2.76 6.40 20.13
N ASP A 520 2.57 7.62 19.62
CA ASP A 520 2.47 7.92 18.20
C ASP A 520 3.73 8.59 17.66
N PHE A 521 4.05 8.34 16.39
CA PHE A 521 5.29 8.79 15.79
C PHE A 521 5.20 10.20 15.17
N TYR A 522 4.01 10.77 14.98
CA TYR A 522 3.85 12.13 14.46
C TYR A 522 4.14 13.15 15.57
N SER A 523 3.50 13.01 16.73
CA SER A 523 3.79 13.82 17.92
C SER A 523 5.24 13.66 18.33
N LEU A 524 5.76 12.43 18.31
CA LEU A 524 7.18 12.18 18.52
C LEU A 524 8.07 12.97 17.55
N ALA A 525 7.78 12.90 16.24
CA ALA A 525 8.57 13.59 15.23
C ALA A 525 8.56 15.11 15.44
N THR A 526 7.39 15.67 15.75
CA THR A 526 7.24 17.11 15.91
C THR A 526 7.88 17.60 17.21
N VAL A 527 7.68 16.91 18.33
CA VAL A 527 8.36 17.22 19.59
C VAL A 527 9.88 17.05 19.46
N ALA A 528 10.36 15.98 18.82
CA ALA A 528 11.79 15.76 18.61
C ALA A 528 12.44 16.79 17.66
N LYS A 529 11.67 17.48 16.82
CA LYS A 529 12.15 18.62 16.02
C LYS A 529 12.25 19.91 16.83
N VAL A 530 11.35 20.09 17.81
CA VAL A 530 11.30 21.30 18.65
C VAL A 530 12.26 21.21 19.82
N SER A 531 12.46 20.02 20.41
CA SER A 531 13.27 19.83 21.62
C SER A 531 14.71 20.33 21.54
N PRO A 532 15.43 20.29 20.39
CA PRO A 532 16.76 20.88 20.27
C PRO A 532 16.77 22.42 20.33
N SER A 533 15.61 23.08 20.20
CA SER A 533 15.48 24.55 20.25
C SER A 533 15.16 25.07 21.66
N LEU A 534 15.02 24.18 22.65
CA LEU A 534 14.68 24.52 24.03
C LEU A 534 15.96 24.57 24.87
N GLY A 535 16.54 25.77 25.04
CA GLY A 535 17.77 25.97 25.82
C GLY A 535 18.95 25.18 25.22
N ASP A 536 19.62 24.40 26.06
CA ASP A 536 20.69 23.48 25.66
C ASP A 536 20.17 22.18 25.03
N GLY A 537 18.88 22.12 24.71
CA GLY A 537 18.17 21.00 24.09
C GLY A 537 17.66 19.99 25.12
N VAL A 538 16.41 19.58 24.95
CA VAL A 538 15.76 18.62 25.86
C VAL A 538 15.79 17.21 25.25
N PRO A 539 16.39 16.20 25.92
CA PRO A 539 16.38 14.82 25.46
C PRO A 539 14.96 14.23 25.42
N VAL A 540 14.66 13.50 24.35
CA VAL A 540 13.39 12.79 24.17
C VAL A 540 13.68 11.29 24.16
N LEU A 541 13.29 10.59 25.22
CA LEU A 541 13.42 9.14 25.39
C LEU A 541 12.11 8.45 25.00
N THR A 542 12.20 7.53 24.04
CA THR A 542 11.01 6.84 23.52
C THR A 542 11.24 5.33 23.36
N THR A 543 10.25 4.52 23.70
CA THR A 543 10.18 3.11 23.26
C THR A 543 9.56 2.98 21.87
N ALA A 544 8.93 4.03 21.35
CA ALA A 544 8.35 4.05 20.01
C ALA A 544 9.36 4.58 18.99
N GLY A 545 8.86 5.16 17.88
CA GLY A 545 9.72 5.79 16.89
C GLY A 545 10.54 4.81 16.05
N MET A 546 10.03 3.59 15.85
CA MET A 546 10.71 2.57 15.05
C MET A 546 10.92 3.00 13.58
N ILE A 547 10.21 4.03 13.11
CA ILE A 547 10.34 4.60 11.77
C ILE A 547 11.78 5.02 11.48
N SER A 548 12.30 4.61 10.33
CA SER A 548 13.69 4.81 9.93
C SER A 548 14.12 6.29 9.92
N GLN A 549 13.25 7.19 9.47
CA GLN A 549 13.52 8.63 9.38
C GLN A 549 13.83 9.29 10.74
N LEU A 550 13.20 8.80 11.82
CA LEU A 550 13.46 9.28 13.19
C LEU A 550 14.86 8.93 13.70
N GLY A 551 15.59 8.04 13.01
CA GLY A 551 16.99 7.75 13.31
C GLY A 551 17.98 8.83 12.85
N SER A 552 17.55 9.84 12.08
CA SER A 552 18.43 10.90 11.59
C SER A 552 18.87 11.84 12.70
N LYS A 553 20.09 11.66 13.23
CA LYS A 553 20.67 12.55 14.26
C LYS A 553 20.89 13.98 13.78
N LYS A 554 20.93 14.23 12.47
CA LYS A 554 20.94 15.59 11.91
C LYS A 554 19.61 16.32 12.12
N ILE A 555 18.49 15.61 12.04
CA ILE A 555 17.14 16.20 12.15
C ILE A 555 16.62 16.09 13.59
N TYR A 556 16.93 14.99 14.28
CA TYR A 556 16.47 14.66 15.64
C TYR A 556 17.65 14.38 16.58
N PRO A 557 18.55 15.37 16.83
CA PRO A 557 19.77 15.15 17.61
C PRO A 557 19.51 14.63 19.04
N TYR A 558 18.47 15.15 19.69
CA TYR A 558 18.10 14.83 21.08
C TYR A 558 17.12 13.65 21.22
N LEU A 559 16.71 13.02 20.12
CA LEU A 559 15.83 11.85 20.16
C LEU A 559 16.62 10.56 20.45
N ILE A 560 16.30 9.90 21.56
CA ILE A 560 16.90 8.64 22.01
C ILE A 560 15.82 7.55 21.98
N ARG A 561 16.04 6.52 21.16
CA ARG A 561 15.14 5.37 21.05
C ARG A 561 15.67 4.23 21.90
N MET A 562 14.82 3.67 22.74
CA MET A 562 15.12 2.50 23.57
C MET A 562 14.82 1.18 22.84
N GLN A 563 14.12 1.24 21.71
CA GLN A 563 13.86 0.09 20.83
C GLN A 563 14.61 0.19 19.51
N GLY A 564 14.72 -0.97 18.85
CA GLY A 564 15.22 -1.09 17.50
C GLY A 564 14.40 -0.30 16.48
N SER A 565 14.95 -0.16 15.29
CA SER A 565 14.24 0.48 14.18
C SER A 565 13.76 -0.54 13.17
N ILE A 566 12.72 -0.17 12.42
CA ILE A 566 12.23 -0.94 11.28
C ILE A 566 13.37 -1.19 10.26
N THR A 567 14.43 -0.37 10.22
CA THR A 567 15.61 -0.63 9.39
C THR A 567 16.32 -1.94 9.76
N GLN A 568 16.35 -2.33 11.04
CA GLN A 568 16.93 -3.62 11.46
C GLN A 568 16.05 -4.78 11.01
N MET A 569 14.72 -4.63 11.09
CA MET A 569 13.79 -5.59 10.51
C MET A 569 13.99 -5.70 8.99
N ALA A 570 14.17 -4.58 8.28
CA ALA A 570 14.45 -4.58 6.84
C ALA A 570 15.77 -5.30 6.50
N ASP A 571 16.80 -5.16 7.33
CA ASP A 571 18.04 -5.94 7.20
C ASP A 571 17.78 -7.44 7.36
N SER A 572 17.09 -7.84 8.43
CA SER A 572 16.74 -9.24 8.63
C SER A 572 15.92 -9.82 7.47
N VAL A 573 14.95 -9.06 6.94
CA VAL A 573 14.16 -9.46 5.77
C VAL A 573 15.05 -9.59 4.52
N TYR A 574 16.02 -8.70 4.33
CA TYR A 574 16.98 -8.79 3.22
C TYR A 574 17.86 -10.04 3.31
N GLN A 575 18.45 -10.29 4.48
CA GLN A 575 19.31 -11.44 4.74
C GLN A 575 18.58 -12.77 4.50
N LEU A 576 17.32 -12.85 4.95
CA LEU A 576 16.52 -14.07 4.83
C LEU A 576 15.99 -14.30 3.41
N VAL A 577 15.43 -13.25 2.79
CA VAL A 577 14.59 -13.41 1.60
C VAL A 577 15.36 -13.17 0.31
N ALA A 578 16.37 -12.31 0.31
CA ALA A 578 16.87 -11.71 -0.92
C ALA A 578 18.40 -11.71 -1.07
N TYR A 579 19.16 -12.01 -0.02
CA TYR A 579 20.56 -11.59 0.09
C TYR A 579 21.56 -12.00 -1.03
N GLN A 580 21.51 -13.11 -1.77
CA GLN A 580 22.53 -13.55 -2.75
C GLN A 580 24.01 -13.40 -2.32
N ASP A 581 24.58 -14.48 -1.76
CA ASP A 581 26.02 -14.54 -1.45
C ASP A 581 26.85 -14.44 -2.75
N THR A 582 27.53 -13.31 -2.97
CA THR A 582 28.43 -13.10 -4.12
C THR A 582 29.83 -13.64 -3.86
N THR A 583 30.16 -13.98 -2.61
CA THR A 583 31.45 -14.55 -2.25
C THR A 583 31.45 -16.05 -2.47
N THR A 584 31.59 -16.48 -3.73
CA THR A 584 32.32 -17.72 -4.00
C THR A 584 33.69 -17.58 -3.35
N ARG A 585 33.87 -18.16 -2.16
CA ARG A 585 35.18 -18.37 -1.57
C ARG A 585 35.98 -19.19 -2.60
N THR A 586 36.80 -18.52 -3.39
CA THR A 586 37.95 -19.13 -4.02
C THR A 586 38.81 -19.65 -2.87
N ILE A 587 38.70 -20.95 -2.61
CA ILE A 587 39.65 -21.63 -1.73
C ILE A 587 40.96 -21.61 -2.50
N GLU A 588 41.72 -20.53 -2.32
CA GLU A 588 43.08 -20.43 -2.81
C GLU A 588 43.88 -21.53 -2.11
N ASN A 589 44.11 -22.61 -2.84
CA ASN A 589 45.28 -23.46 -2.78
C ASN A 589 46.03 -23.44 -1.45
N MET A 590 45.43 -23.99 -0.39
CA MET A 590 46.24 -24.62 0.65
C MET A 590 46.82 -25.88 0.02
N GLN A 591 47.95 -25.68 -0.66
CA GLN A 591 48.91 -26.73 -0.89
C GLN A 591 49.21 -27.39 0.45
N THR A 592 49.34 -28.72 0.41
CA THR A 592 49.79 -29.62 1.48
C THR A 592 48.73 -30.18 2.42
N SER A 593 48.82 -31.51 2.55
CA SER A 593 48.23 -32.38 3.58
C SER A 593 46.92 -33.08 3.17
N ALA A 594 47.06 -34.39 2.95
CA ALA A 594 46.09 -35.35 2.43
C ALA A 594 44.90 -35.67 3.37
N ILE A 595 44.31 -34.65 3.98
CA ILE A 595 43.08 -34.82 4.76
C ILE A 595 41.91 -34.59 3.81
N ARG A 596 41.16 -35.67 3.55
CA ARG A 596 39.87 -35.65 2.84
C ARG A 596 38.91 -34.71 3.58
N ASN A 597 39.02 -33.42 3.32
CA ASN A 597 38.09 -32.41 3.80
C ASN A 597 36.75 -32.68 3.14
N ARG A 598 35.88 -33.39 3.87
CA ARG A 598 34.45 -33.42 3.65
C ARG A 598 33.98 -31.96 3.63
N THR A 599 33.76 -31.44 2.43
CA THR A 599 33.09 -30.16 2.21
C THR A 599 31.70 -30.24 2.83
N ILE A 600 31.57 -29.77 4.06
CA ILE A 600 30.27 -29.45 4.65
C ILE A 600 29.74 -28.31 3.78
N PRO A 601 28.60 -28.49 3.07
CA PRO A 601 28.05 -27.41 2.27
C PRO A 601 27.72 -26.28 3.24
N SER A 602 28.35 -25.11 3.05
CA SER A 602 27.90 -23.88 3.69
C SER A 602 26.50 -23.61 3.15
N ILE A 603 25.47 -24.03 3.89
CA ILE A 603 24.09 -23.88 3.47
C ILE A 603 23.76 -22.40 3.61
N SER A 604 23.82 -21.69 2.49
CA SER A 604 23.21 -20.38 2.33
C SER A 604 21.71 -20.55 2.61
N THR A 605 21.23 -20.09 3.78
CA THR A 605 19.81 -20.11 4.18
C THR A 605 18.97 -19.02 3.53
N ASN A 606 19.46 -18.50 2.42
CA ASN A 606 18.88 -17.40 1.73
C ASN A 606 17.97 -17.89 0.62
N LEU A 607 16.73 -17.41 0.61
CA LEU A 607 15.78 -17.73 -0.45
C LEU A 607 16.20 -17.15 -1.81
N GLY A 608 17.01 -16.08 -1.80
CA GLY A 608 17.56 -15.46 -3.00
C GLY A 608 16.50 -14.87 -3.93
N TYR A 609 15.29 -14.64 -3.45
CA TYR A 609 14.16 -14.16 -4.23
C TYR A 609 14.46 -12.78 -4.80
N LYS A 610 14.19 -12.63 -6.11
CA LYS A 610 14.38 -11.38 -6.86
C LYS A 610 13.08 -10.61 -7.09
N ASN A 611 11.95 -11.30 -7.02
CA ASN A 611 10.62 -10.75 -7.27
C ASN A 611 9.81 -10.93 -5.99
N LEU A 612 9.40 -9.82 -5.38
CA LEU A 612 8.65 -9.80 -4.12
C LEU A 612 7.43 -8.89 -4.29
N PHE A 613 6.35 -9.27 -3.62
CA PHE A 613 5.13 -8.49 -3.56
C PHE A 613 4.65 -8.41 -2.10
N PHE A 614 4.33 -7.21 -1.63
CA PHE A 614 3.97 -6.96 -0.23
C PHE A 614 2.50 -6.59 -0.08
N ILE A 615 1.72 -7.40 0.63
CA ILE A 615 0.35 -7.04 1.05
C ILE A 615 0.44 -6.53 2.49
N TYR A 616 -0.16 -5.37 2.76
CA TYR A 616 -0.03 -4.74 4.07
C TYR A 616 -1.26 -3.91 4.47
N ASN A 617 -1.50 -3.78 5.78
CA ASN A 617 -2.59 -2.97 6.31
C ASN A 617 -2.20 -1.47 6.34
N ASP A 618 -3.01 -0.60 5.74
CA ASP A 618 -2.87 0.86 5.77
C ASP A 618 -4.18 1.54 5.35
N LYS A 619 -4.94 2.07 6.32
CA LYS A 619 -6.24 2.74 6.08
C LYS A 619 -6.16 3.83 5.01
N LYS A 620 -5.12 4.67 5.11
CA LYS A 620 -4.88 5.80 4.21
C LYS A 620 -4.79 5.41 2.73
N ARG A 621 -4.16 4.29 2.43
CA ARG A 621 -3.92 3.82 1.05
C ARG A 621 -4.74 2.57 0.71
N ALA A 622 -5.68 2.20 1.57
CA ALA A 622 -6.45 0.99 1.46
C ALA A 622 -7.26 0.95 0.17
N VAL A 623 -7.13 -0.14 -0.59
CA VAL A 623 -7.93 -0.37 -1.80
C VAL A 623 -9.42 -0.61 -1.50
N ASN A 624 -9.75 -1.03 -0.27
CA ASN A 624 -11.10 -1.30 0.22
C ASN A 624 -11.61 -0.22 1.19
N LYS A 625 -11.10 1.01 1.10
CA LYS A 625 -11.57 2.13 1.94
C LYS A 625 -13.07 2.41 1.70
N LYS A 626 -13.86 2.50 2.77
CA LYS A 626 -15.26 2.95 2.70
C LYS A 626 -15.31 4.46 2.49
N LEU A 627 -15.98 4.89 1.42
CA LEU A 627 -16.34 6.29 1.21
C LEU A 627 -17.61 6.60 2.03
N TYR A 628 -17.47 7.34 3.13
CA TYR A 628 -18.64 7.85 3.85
C TYR A 628 -19.31 8.96 3.02
N LEU A 629 -20.47 8.66 2.44
CA LEU A 629 -21.37 9.67 1.87
C LEU A 629 -22.23 10.28 2.98
N HIS A 630 -21.93 11.51 3.40
CA HIS A 630 -22.92 12.30 4.13
C HIS A 630 -24.07 12.72 3.20
N LYS A 631 -25.28 12.83 3.77
CA LYS A 631 -26.52 13.18 3.06
C LYS A 631 -26.49 14.53 2.34
N ASP A 632 -25.55 15.40 2.68
CA ASP A 632 -25.46 16.75 2.08
C ASP A 632 -24.42 16.82 0.93
N GLY A 633 -23.93 15.68 0.44
CA GLY A 633 -23.10 15.61 -0.77
C GLY A 633 -21.68 16.15 -0.62
N SER A 634 -21.31 16.66 0.55
CA SER A 634 -19.93 16.93 0.93
C SER A 634 -19.24 15.61 1.31
N GLY A 635 -18.55 15.01 0.33
CA GLY A 635 -17.65 13.89 0.58
C GLY A 635 -16.46 14.35 1.43
N ASP A 636 -16.07 13.49 2.37
CA ASP A 636 -14.93 13.62 3.28
C ASP A 636 -15.11 14.67 4.39
N SER A 637 -15.65 14.20 5.52
CA SER A 637 -15.12 14.67 6.81
C SER A 637 -13.61 14.48 6.75
N GLY A 638 -12.84 15.55 6.92
CA GLY A 638 -11.38 15.54 6.94
C GLY A 638 -10.77 14.77 8.12
N GLU A 639 -11.22 13.55 8.38
CA GLU A 639 -10.49 12.57 9.16
C GLU A 639 -9.19 12.32 8.40
N THR A 640 -8.15 13.02 8.85
CA THR A 640 -6.86 13.03 8.21
C THR A 640 -6.21 11.68 8.51
N GLU A 641 -6.52 10.67 7.70
CA GLU A 641 -5.99 9.33 7.89
C GLU A 641 -4.45 9.35 7.81
N ILE A 642 -3.84 8.82 8.87
CA ILE A 642 -2.40 8.70 8.99
C ILE A 642 -1.90 7.38 8.40
N SER A 643 -0.63 7.39 7.95
CA SER A 643 0.04 6.18 7.47
C SER A 643 0.23 5.17 8.61
N SER A 644 0.12 3.87 8.34
CA SER A 644 0.31 2.79 9.30
C SER A 644 1.78 2.45 9.55
N TYR A 645 2.05 1.68 10.60
CA TYR A 645 3.38 1.07 10.82
C TYR A 645 3.80 0.18 9.65
N CYS A 646 2.87 -0.55 9.02
CA CYS A 646 3.17 -1.42 7.90
C CYS A 646 3.65 -0.64 6.67
N TYR A 647 3.10 0.56 6.42
CA TYR A 647 3.60 1.45 5.38
C TYR A 647 5.07 1.84 5.63
N PHE A 648 5.42 2.28 6.85
CA PHE A 648 6.80 2.63 7.18
C PHE A 648 7.74 1.42 7.17
N SER A 649 7.22 0.23 7.48
CA SER A 649 7.88 -1.06 7.30
C SER A 649 8.25 -1.33 5.86
N LEU A 650 7.30 -1.21 4.94
CA LEU A 650 7.55 -1.38 3.53
C LEU A 650 8.53 -0.33 2.99
N TYR A 651 8.43 0.92 3.44
CA TYR A 651 9.35 1.99 3.05
C TYR A 651 10.79 1.67 3.48
N ALA A 652 10.99 1.20 4.71
CA ALA A 652 12.30 0.80 5.21
C ALA A 652 12.86 -0.41 4.44
N ILE A 653 12.02 -1.43 4.16
CA ILE A 653 12.38 -2.58 3.32
C ILE A 653 12.86 -2.11 1.95
N LYS A 654 12.05 -1.29 1.26
CA LYS A 654 12.40 -0.73 -0.05
C LYS A 654 13.74 0.00 0.02
N SER A 655 13.89 0.94 0.96
CA SER A 655 15.11 1.75 1.10
C SER A 655 16.33 0.88 1.37
N TYR A 656 16.21 -0.13 2.23
CA TYR A 656 17.32 -1.02 2.56
C TYR A 656 17.71 -1.88 1.36
N PHE A 657 16.75 -2.56 0.72
CA PHE A 657 16.99 -3.45 -0.41
C PHE A 657 17.62 -2.73 -1.60
N THR A 658 17.07 -1.57 -1.96
CA THR A 658 17.59 -0.74 -3.06
C THR A 658 18.97 -0.15 -2.77
N SER A 659 19.34 0.00 -1.49
CA SER A 659 20.70 0.42 -1.10
C SER A 659 21.71 -0.73 -1.17
N LYS A 660 21.28 -1.98 -1.03
CA LYS A 660 22.14 -3.17 -0.96
C LYS A 660 22.26 -3.94 -2.28
N ASN A 661 21.23 -3.89 -3.13
CA ASN A 661 21.20 -4.68 -4.35
C ASN A 661 20.77 -3.83 -5.56
N GLN A 662 21.59 -3.85 -6.60
CA GLN A 662 21.33 -3.12 -7.84
C GLN A 662 20.04 -3.61 -8.54
N HIS A 663 19.72 -4.92 -8.47
CA HIS A 663 18.47 -5.45 -9.02
C HIS A 663 17.24 -4.81 -8.38
N PHE A 664 17.16 -4.76 -7.05
CA PHE A 664 16.03 -4.09 -6.38
C PHE A 664 16.04 -2.60 -6.62
N LYS A 665 17.22 -1.96 -6.67
CA LYS A 665 17.34 -0.56 -7.07
C LYS A 665 16.72 -0.33 -8.44
N ASP A 666 16.85 -1.29 -9.35
CA ASP A 666 16.34 -1.20 -10.71
C ASP A 666 14.86 -1.53 -10.86
N VAL A 667 14.38 -2.57 -10.17
CA VAL A 667 12.99 -3.02 -10.24
C VAL A 667 12.06 -2.18 -9.35
N TRP A 668 12.54 -1.71 -8.19
CA TRP A 668 11.77 -0.94 -7.20
C TRP A 668 12.02 0.58 -7.29
N LYS A 669 12.50 1.09 -8.43
CA LYS A 669 12.79 2.53 -8.62
C LYS A 669 11.64 3.44 -8.15
N MET A 670 10.40 3.09 -8.51
CA MET A 670 9.20 3.83 -8.10
C MET A 670 8.74 3.44 -6.69
N SER A 671 8.31 2.21 -6.53
CA SER A 671 7.81 1.64 -5.28
C SER A 671 8.13 0.15 -5.25
N ALA A 672 8.21 -0.42 -4.05
CA ALA A 672 8.21 -1.86 -3.92
C ALA A 672 6.81 -2.38 -4.31
N PRO A 673 6.69 -3.42 -5.16
CA PRO A 673 5.40 -3.97 -5.55
C PRO A 673 4.58 -4.33 -4.33
N SER A 674 3.42 -3.71 -4.18
CA SER A 674 2.64 -3.82 -2.96
C SER A 674 1.16 -3.49 -3.13
N LEU A 675 0.36 -3.94 -2.18
CA LEU A 675 -1.08 -3.66 -2.07
C LEU A 675 -1.41 -3.31 -0.62
N ALA A 676 -2.00 -2.13 -0.42
CA ALA A 676 -2.50 -1.67 0.87
C ALA A 676 -4.00 -1.98 1.00
N PHE A 677 -4.44 -2.44 2.15
CA PHE A 677 -5.86 -2.63 2.48
C PHE A 677 -6.15 -2.13 3.90
N ASP A 678 -7.40 -1.85 4.21
CA ASP A 678 -7.90 -1.51 5.54
C ASP A 678 -8.49 -2.78 6.15
N GLU A 679 -7.82 -3.32 7.15
CA GLU A 679 -8.26 -4.55 7.82
C GLU A 679 -9.59 -4.37 8.57
N ASP A 680 -9.94 -3.15 8.98
CA ASP A 680 -11.19 -2.90 9.71
C ASP A 680 -12.41 -2.88 8.78
N ASN A 681 -12.20 -2.81 7.46
CA ASN A 681 -13.27 -2.96 6.48
C ASN A 681 -13.44 -4.43 6.09
N ASN A 682 -14.70 -4.90 6.03
CA ASN A 682 -15.01 -6.23 5.52
C ASN A 682 -14.48 -6.38 4.09
N VAL A 683 -13.56 -7.33 3.90
CA VAL A 683 -13.01 -7.72 2.60
C VAL A 683 -13.85 -8.87 2.06
N SER A 684 -14.39 -8.73 0.85
CA SER A 684 -15.08 -9.87 0.23
C SER A 684 -14.07 -10.95 -0.15
N GLN A 685 -14.46 -12.22 -0.10
CA GLN A 685 -13.59 -13.33 -0.50
C GLN A 685 -13.09 -13.17 -1.95
N SER A 686 -13.91 -12.58 -2.83
CA SER A 686 -13.53 -12.23 -4.19
C SER A 686 -12.41 -11.18 -4.24
N ASP A 687 -12.47 -10.15 -3.38
CA ASP A 687 -11.42 -9.13 -3.34
C ASP A 687 -10.11 -9.73 -2.85
N LEU A 688 -10.15 -10.53 -1.78
CA LEU A 688 -8.97 -11.19 -1.24
C LEU A 688 -8.31 -12.11 -2.28
N LYS A 689 -9.10 -12.94 -2.98
CA LYS A 689 -8.60 -13.80 -4.06
C LYS A 689 -7.94 -12.99 -5.17
N ASN A 690 -8.55 -11.87 -5.55
CA ASN A 690 -8.00 -10.98 -6.57
C ASN A 690 -6.67 -10.36 -6.11
N TRP A 691 -6.54 -9.97 -4.84
CA TRP A 691 -5.31 -9.41 -4.29
C TRP A 691 -4.19 -10.46 -4.21
N LEU A 692 -4.51 -11.69 -3.80
CA LEU A 692 -3.55 -12.79 -3.77
C LEU A 692 -3.10 -13.20 -5.18
N LYS A 693 -4.02 -13.25 -6.15
CA LYS A 693 -3.70 -13.53 -7.56
C LYS A 693 -2.80 -12.44 -8.14
N LEU A 694 -3.11 -11.18 -7.86
CA LEU A 694 -2.26 -10.04 -8.23
C LEU A 694 -0.85 -10.20 -7.65
N GLY A 695 -0.76 -10.48 -6.35
CA GLY A 695 0.53 -10.66 -5.67
C GLY A 695 1.34 -11.83 -6.21
N SER A 696 0.69 -12.97 -6.46
CA SER A 696 1.32 -14.16 -7.05
C SER A 696 1.86 -13.90 -8.45
N THR A 697 1.10 -13.19 -9.28
CA THR A 697 1.52 -12.84 -10.65
C THR A 697 2.74 -11.93 -10.65
N TYR A 698 2.80 -10.94 -9.75
CA TYR A 698 3.98 -10.09 -9.58
C TYR A 698 5.20 -10.85 -9.03
N ALA A 699 4.99 -11.73 -8.05
CA ALA A 699 6.07 -12.45 -7.38
C ALA A 699 6.69 -13.58 -8.22
N ASN A 700 5.91 -14.28 -9.04
CA ASN A 700 6.42 -15.35 -9.90
C ASN A 700 7.24 -14.83 -11.10
N GLY A 701 7.25 -13.50 -11.31
CA GLY A 701 7.76 -12.90 -12.55
C GLY A 701 6.78 -13.10 -13.69
N MET A 702 6.77 -12.16 -14.65
CA MET A 702 6.11 -12.39 -15.93
C MET A 702 6.89 -13.49 -16.65
N PHE A 703 6.34 -14.71 -16.68
CA PHE A 703 6.83 -15.75 -17.61
C PHE A 703 6.53 -15.36 -19.05
#